data_AF-A0A9Q9M2N6-F1
#
_entry.id   AF-A0A9Q9M2N6-F1
#
_cell.length_a   1.000
_cell.length_b   1.000
_cell.length_c   1.000
_cell.angle_alpha   90.00
_cell.angle_beta   90.00
_cell.angle_gamma   90.00
#
_symmetry.space_group_name_H-M   'P 1'
#
loop_
_entity.id
_entity.type
_entity.pdbx_description
1 polymer ?
#
loop_
_entity_poly.entity_id
_entity_poly.type
_entity_poly.pdbx_seq_one_letter_code
_entity_poly.pdbx_strand_id
1 'polypeptide(L)'
;MLDAVEMPGGNGRLARLFFKSGTTREGLGTASLSSKTILHNFGGAPVLDAEIKAERSTLEVSVDGTLFDIGLHPDETELFAGLNVLAAVRNGETVQTAVEWLRFHAAQHGLQGAVILDRAPPQESRQFIQALREQAAGINGLERVVVVHSKLPLGKDSLPEEAHPFNVPGAPGKDRMEIPPADPWRAPLGEILIYEILRARFLARARAVANIDLFDLLAPGDGPNVFDRAVEAPSGCLRLGGVQAYPWRVRKGSEASFADHICTQFDATGLRPRWCLAPANTGADGIWRLIRVVGAEPDPADDLRFYRCMALRHPTDTVSKIVPKTSLVETPELLELATGYFGAKPVRLPEEQAIRRSGGKPKTAIVTTMKNEGPFILEWLAYHRVIGVDDFLVYTNDCTDGTDTMLQMLQEKGLVQHRENPFRGSGLKPQHAALQAAEDEPVIKNADWLVCMDVDEFINIKCGEGRLADLFEAVGDANMISMTWRLFGNNDVRDFTGDLVLRDFTRCAFEVTRKPHQAWGFKTLFRNSGIFKKLGVHRPKGLKPQLWEDIRWVNGSGRDMPREMFRNGWRSSMSTYGYDLVQLNHYAVRSAESFLVKRDRGRVNHVDRDQGLSYWFRMNNNAEEERSIQRMIPALEAEMARLLADPDIAAAHEFSRRKHREKIEELKTRGDMLEMFHQLTGDKLRKLSRMHAHFGANVFLSGPGVIPDGIAEKDPDSDFWFTVARGETTH
;
A
#
# COMPACT_ATOMS: atom_id res chain seq x y z
N MET A 1 14.01 14.58 33.77
CA MET A 1 15.38 14.22 33.33
C MET A 1 15.43 12.73 33.08
N LEU A 2 16.18 12.27 32.06
CA LEU A 2 16.34 10.86 31.71
C LEU A 2 17.59 10.25 32.36
N ASP A 3 18.73 10.94 32.32
CA ASP A 3 19.98 10.50 32.96
C ASP A 3 20.95 11.68 33.17
N ALA A 4 21.96 11.51 34.04
CA ALA A 4 23.05 12.47 34.26
C ALA A 4 24.37 11.72 34.46
N VAL A 5 25.36 12.00 33.61
CA VAL A 5 26.59 11.21 33.50
C VAL A 5 27.81 12.07 33.75
N GLU A 6 28.66 11.64 34.67
CA GLU A 6 30.00 12.18 34.88
C GLU A 6 30.98 11.51 33.90
N MET A 7 31.69 12.31 33.11
CA MET A 7 32.62 11.86 32.07
C MET A 7 33.97 12.59 32.18
N PRO A 8 35.06 12.03 31.60
CA PRO A 8 36.33 12.74 31.45
C PRO A 8 36.18 13.99 30.55
N GLY A 9 36.76 15.13 30.96
CA GLY A 9 36.76 16.39 30.20
C GLY A 9 38.18 16.95 29.99
N GLY A 10 38.34 17.86 29.01
CA GLY A 10 39.66 18.34 28.55
C GLY A 10 40.54 19.02 29.61
N ASN A 11 39.96 19.67 30.63
CA ASN A 11 40.66 20.31 31.75
C ASN A 11 40.05 19.95 33.13
N GLY A 12 39.26 18.87 33.24
CA GLY A 12 38.50 18.52 34.44
C GLY A 12 37.50 17.38 34.21
N ARG A 13 36.49 17.25 35.07
CA ARG A 13 35.36 16.32 34.85
C ARG A 13 34.17 17.06 34.23
N LEU A 14 33.39 16.39 33.41
CA LEU A 14 32.23 16.93 32.69
C LEU A 14 30.95 16.22 33.16
N ALA A 15 29.93 16.95 33.55
CA ALA A 15 28.60 16.42 33.77
C ALA A 15 27.74 16.63 32.52
N ARG A 16 27.23 15.54 31.94
CA ARG A 16 26.30 15.55 30.80
C ARG A 16 24.92 15.09 31.22
N LEU A 17 23.94 15.98 31.12
CA LEU A 17 22.57 15.76 31.57
C LEU A 17 21.63 15.62 30.38
N PHE A 18 20.84 14.55 30.39
CA PHE A 18 19.92 14.21 29.31
C PHE A 18 18.48 14.44 29.77
N PHE A 19 17.73 15.25 29.04
CA PHE A 19 16.35 15.59 29.37
C PHE A 19 15.35 14.92 28.41
N LYS A 20 14.11 14.76 28.86
CA LYS A 20 13.04 14.16 28.03
C LYS A 20 12.74 15.11 26.87
N SER A 21 12.36 14.56 25.72
CA SER A 21 11.84 15.35 24.61
C SER A 21 10.69 16.25 25.08
N GLY A 22 10.68 17.52 24.66
CA GLY A 22 9.68 18.50 25.07
C GLY A 22 10.02 19.32 26.32
N THR A 23 11.12 19.05 27.02
CA THR A 23 11.67 19.99 28.02
C THR A 23 12.15 21.28 27.32
N THR A 24 11.69 22.45 27.77
CA THR A 24 12.05 23.76 27.22
C THR A 24 13.51 24.08 27.52
N ARG A 25 14.20 24.76 26.59
CA ARG A 25 15.60 25.15 26.81
C ARG A 25 15.69 26.33 27.77
N GLU A 26 14.75 27.26 27.65
CA GLU A 26 14.68 28.50 28.42
C GLU A 26 14.45 28.24 29.91
N GLY A 27 13.83 27.10 30.24
CA GLY A 27 13.64 26.63 31.60
C GLY A 27 14.87 25.99 32.23
N LEU A 28 15.89 25.62 31.46
CA LEU A 28 17.06 24.90 31.97
C LEU A 28 18.18 25.87 32.36
N GLY A 29 18.61 25.77 33.61
CA GLY A 29 19.79 26.47 34.13
C GLY A 29 20.56 25.59 35.11
N THR A 30 21.77 26.00 35.47
CA THR A 30 22.55 25.39 36.55
C THR A 30 23.00 26.49 37.50
N ALA A 31 22.68 26.36 38.78
CA ALA A 31 22.97 27.38 39.78
C ALA A 31 24.47 27.44 40.16
N SER A 32 25.24 26.39 39.85
CA SER A 32 26.67 26.32 40.10
C SER A 32 27.44 26.12 38.80
N LEU A 33 27.86 27.21 38.13
CA LEU A 33 28.87 27.08 37.08
C LEU A 33 29.90 28.21 37.09
N SER A 34 31.16 27.77 37.04
CA SER A 34 32.20 28.45 36.29
C SER A 34 31.86 28.51 34.80
N SER A 35 32.36 29.53 34.11
CA SER A 35 31.99 30.09 32.80
C SER A 35 31.80 29.20 31.54
N LYS A 36 31.63 27.86 31.59
CA LYS A 36 31.42 27.03 30.38
C LYS A 36 30.29 26.01 30.54
N THR A 37 29.10 26.38 30.09
CA THR A 37 27.94 25.48 29.86
C THR A 37 27.69 25.35 28.37
N ILE A 38 27.43 24.14 27.87
CA ILE A 38 27.01 23.94 26.48
C ILE A 38 25.66 23.22 26.47
N LEU A 39 24.66 23.84 25.85
CA LEU A 39 23.34 23.24 25.67
C LEU A 39 23.23 22.74 24.23
N HIS A 40 23.14 21.43 24.08
CA HIS A 40 22.87 20.76 22.80
C HIS A 40 21.36 20.51 22.65
N ASN A 41 20.91 20.35 21.41
CA ASN A 41 19.56 19.91 21.12
C ASN A 41 19.64 18.75 20.13
N PHE A 42 19.23 17.59 20.58
CA PHE A 42 19.31 16.35 19.84
C PHE A 42 17.90 15.90 19.46
N GLY A 43 17.36 16.52 18.41
CA GLY A 43 16.06 16.15 17.86
C GLY A 43 14.86 16.52 18.74
N GLY A 44 14.93 17.66 19.45
CA GLY A 44 13.89 18.15 20.35
C GLY A 44 14.11 17.81 21.82
N ALA A 45 15.16 17.05 22.14
CA ALA A 45 15.57 16.74 23.50
C ALA A 45 16.82 17.55 23.89
N PRO A 46 16.77 18.34 24.99
CA PRO A 46 17.93 19.08 25.45
C PRO A 46 18.97 18.16 26.10
N VAL A 47 20.24 18.45 25.84
CA VAL A 47 21.40 17.86 26.55
C VAL A 47 22.27 18.98 27.07
N LEU A 48 22.58 18.95 28.36
CA LEU A 48 23.34 20.00 29.04
C LEU A 48 24.70 19.46 29.47
N ASP A 49 25.77 20.09 28.98
CA ASP A 49 27.14 19.82 29.38
C ASP A 49 27.64 20.90 30.34
N ALA A 50 28.13 20.49 31.50
CA ALA A 50 28.56 21.36 32.59
C ALA A 50 29.93 20.91 33.15
N GLU A 51 30.92 21.80 33.16
CA GLU A 51 32.22 21.53 33.81
C GLU A 51 32.06 21.45 35.34
N ILE A 52 32.59 20.40 35.97
CA ILE A 52 32.57 20.23 37.42
C ILE A 52 34.00 20.26 38.00
N LYS A 53 34.20 21.06 39.05
CA LYS A 53 35.53 21.42 39.61
C LYS A 53 35.97 20.61 40.83
N ALA A 54 35.20 19.61 41.28
CA ALA A 54 35.51 18.79 42.45
C ALA A 54 34.80 17.42 42.36
N GLU A 55 35.16 16.46 43.22
CA GLU A 55 34.41 15.22 43.43
C GLU A 55 33.07 15.52 44.12
N ARG A 56 32.10 16.01 43.35
CA ARG A 56 30.72 16.15 43.80
C ARG A 56 29.89 15.03 43.18
N SER A 57 29.16 14.30 44.03
CA SER A 57 28.21 13.28 43.60
C SER A 57 26.88 13.86 43.11
N THR A 58 26.66 15.17 43.28
CA THR A 58 25.44 15.87 42.86
C THR A 58 25.74 17.19 42.16
N LEU A 59 24.83 17.59 41.26
CA LEU A 59 24.81 18.87 40.55
C LEU A 59 23.47 19.57 40.76
N GLU A 60 23.48 20.84 41.14
CA GLU A 60 22.25 21.63 41.28
C GLU A 60 21.82 22.19 39.92
N VAL A 61 20.61 21.81 39.48
CA VAL A 61 20.03 22.14 38.19
C VAL A 61 18.70 22.85 38.39
N SER A 62 18.51 23.99 37.74
CA SER A 62 17.23 24.68 37.68
C SER A 62 16.43 24.19 36.47
N VAL A 63 15.17 23.82 36.69
CA VAL A 63 14.19 23.54 35.64
C VAL A 63 12.95 24.40 35.91
N ASP A 64 12.65 25.32 34.99
CA ASP A 64 11.57 26.30 35.10
C ASP A 64 11.59 27.08 36.43
N GLY A 65 12.80 27.44 36.90
CA GLY A 65 13.02 28.18 38.15
C GLY A 65 13.01 27.31 39.42
N THR A 66 12.70 26.02 39.32
CA THR A 66 12.77 25.09 40.46
C THR A 66 14.15 24.42 40.51
N LEU A 67 14.82 24.44 41.66
CA LEU A 67 16.13 23.82 41.84
C LEU A 67 16.01 22.34 42.22
N PHE A 68 16.83 21.50 41.59
CA PHE A 68 16.93 20.07 41.82
C PHE A 68 18.38 19.68 42.06
N ASP A 69 18.64 18.91 43.10
CA ASP A 69 19.93 18.22 43.29
C ASP A 69 19.94 16.91 42.52
N ILE A 70 20.73 16.87 41.45
CA ILE A 70 20.81 15.74 40.53
C ILE A 70 22.05 14.91 40.85
N GLY A 71 21.86 13.63 41.20
CA GLY A 71 22.97 12.69 41.33
C GLY A 71 23.63 12.39 39.98
N LEU A 72 24.96 12.37 39.96
CA LEU A 72 25.74 12.02 38.77
C LEU A 72 26.10 10.53 38.79
N HIS A 73 25.88 9.85 37.66
CA HIS A 73 26.30 8.47 37.46
C HIS A 73 27.66 8.42 36.73
N PRO A 74 28.58 7.51 37.09
CA PRO A 74 29.88 7.42 36.41
C PRO A 74 29.75 6.95 34.95
N ASP A 75 30.70 7.28 34.08
CA ASP A 75 30.79 6.64 32.76
C ASP A 75 31.37 5.22 32.90
N GLU A 76 30.51 4.22 33.08
CA GLU A 76 30.86 2.80 33.23
C GLU A 76 31.36 2.17 31.90
N THR A 77 32.07 2.93 31.09
CA THR A 77 32.54 2.58 29.74
C THR A 77 33.58 1.46 29.74
N GLU A 78 34.31 1.30 30.85
CA GLU A 78 35.22 0.15 31.08
C GLU A 78 34.49 -1.19 31.08
N LEU A 79 33.17 -1.21 31.30
CA LEU A 79 32.41 -2.45 31.24
C LEU A 79 32.46 -3.10 29.85
N PHE A 80 32.63 -2.30 28.79
CA PHE A 80 32.61 -2.80 27.42
C PHE A 80 33.88 -2.48 26.64
N ALA A 81 34.93 -1.99 27.32
CA ALA A 81 36.17 -1.61 26.67
C ALA A 81 36.74 -2.74 25.81
N GLY A 82 36.89 -2.48 24.51
CA GLY A 82 37.44 -3.45 23.56
C GLY A 82 36.52 -4.61 23.15
N LEU A 83 35.26 -4.64 23.60
CA LEU A 83 34.31 -5.72 23.27
C LEU A 83 33.47 -5.41 22.03
N ASN A 84 33.03 -6.46 21.33
CA ASN A 84 31.96 -6.41 20.34
C ASN A 84 30.59 -6.42 21.05
N VAL A 85 29.79 -5.37 20.86
CA VAL A 85 28.59 -5.13 21.66
C VAL A 85 27.33 -4.94 20.82
N LEU A 86 26.21 -5.54 21.24
CA LEU A 86 24.89 -5.16 20.73
C LEU A 86 24.21 -4.15 21.66
N ALA A 87 23.66 -3.09 21.08
CA ALA A 87 22.78 -2.15 21.75
C ALA A 87 21.34 -2.40 21.27
N ALA A 88 20.44 -2.76 22.19
CA ALA A 88 19.10 -3.19 21.84
C ALA A 88 18.04 -2.54 22.74
N VAL A 89 16.83 -2.37 22.20
CA VAL A 89 15.65 -1.98 22.97
C VAL A 89 14.72 -3.18 23.09
N ARG A 90 14.30 -3.48 24.32
CA ARG A 90 13.26 -4.46 24.63
C ARG A 90 11.93 -3.76 24.91
N ASN A 91 10.86 -4.26 24.32
CA ASN A 91 9.49 -3.77 24.48
C ASN A 91 8.47 -4.93 24.57
N GLY A 92 8.71 -5.84 25.52
CA GLY A 92 7.78 -6.94 25.83
C GLY A 92 8.25 -8.34 25.38
N GLU A 93 9.38 -8.44 24.69
CA GLU A 93 9.93 -9.74 24.26
C GLU A 93 10.26 -10.64 25.46
N THR A 94 10.13 -11.96 25.30
CA THR A 94 10.35 -12.93 26.38
C THR A 94 11.83 -13.13 26.69
N VAL A 95 12.12 -13.73 27.84
CA VAL A 95 13.49 -14.13 28.22
C VAL A 95 14.03 -15.16 27.23
N GLN A 96 13.21 -16.11 26.76
CA GLN A 96 13.63 -17.09 25.76
C GLN A 96 14.09 -16.40 24.46
N THR A 97 13.33 -15.40 23.98
CA THR A 97 13.71 -14.60 22.80
C THR A 97 15.05 -13.90 23.03
N ALA A 98 15.25 -13.26 24.18
CA ALA A 98 16.51 -12.57 24.49
C ALA A 98 17.71 -13.53 24.56
N VAL A 99 17.56 -14.69 25.19
CA VAL A 99 18.61 -15.70 25.31
C VAL A 99 18.98 -16.30 23.96
N GLU A 100 17.98 -16.63 23.13
CA GLU A 100 18.23 -17.17 21.78
C GLU A 100 18.89 -16.13 20.88
N TRP A 101 18.48 -14.87 20.99
CA TRP A 101 19.08 -13.73 20.29
C TRP A 101 20.55 -13.54 20.68
N LEU A 102 20.88 -13.55 21.98
CA LEU A 102 22.26 -13.47 22.46
C LEU A 102 23.10 -14.65 21.97
N ARG A 103 22.56 -15.87 22.07
CA ARG A 103 23.24 -17.11 21.66
C ARG A 103 23.57 -17.09 20.16
N PHE A 104 22.59 -16.73 19.33
CA PHE A 104 22.77 -16.60 17.89
C PHE A 104 23.90 -15.62 17.54
N HIS A 105 23.87 -14.42 18.10
CA HIS A 105 24.87 -13.41 17.76
C HIS A 105 26.26 -13.72 18.34
N ALA A 106 26.35 -14.39 19.48
CA ALA A 106 27.63 -14.87 20.01
C ALA A 106 28.23 -15.95 19.09
N ALA A 107 27.42 -16.94 18.70
CA ALA A 107 27.87 -18.05 17.88
C ALA A 107 28.17 -17.66 16.42
N GLN A 108 27.39 -16.77 15.83
CA GLN A 108 27.46 -16.45 14.39
C GLN A 108 28.23 -15.16 14.08
N HIS A 109 28.30 -14.22 15.04
CA HIS A 109 28.83 -12.88 14.79
C HIS A 109 29.90 -12.44 15.79
N GLY A 110 30.34 -13.30 16.71
CA GLY A 110 31.37 -12.96 17.67
C GLY A 110 30.95 -11.89 18.69
N LEU A 111 29.66 -11.87 19.05
CA LEU A 111 29.15 -11.02 20.12
C LEU A 111 29.83 -11.36 21.46
N GLN A 112 30.35 -10.34 22.14
CA GLN A 112 30.95 -10.47 23.47
C GLN A 112 30.14 -9.77 24.56
N GLY A 113 29.33 -8.76 24.22
CA GLY A 113 28.46 -8.15 25.20
C GLY A 113 27.18 -7.52 24.64
N ALA A 114 26.25 -7.19 25.53
CA ALA A 114 25.03 -6.50 25.14
C ALA A 114 24.62 -5.45 26.18
N VAL A 115 24.11 -4.31 25.68
CA VAL A 115 23.39 -3.31 26.47
C VAL A 115 21.93 -3.34 26.02
N ILE A 116 21.05 -3.81 26.90
CA ILE A 116 19.62 -3.94 26.63
C ILE A 116 18.87 -2.88 27.42
N LEU A 117 18.28 -1.90 26.72
CA LEU A 117 17.33 -0.98 27.32
C LEU A 117 15.98 -1.68 27.45
N ASP A 118 15.60 -2.03 28.67
CA ASP A 118 14.30 -2.60 28.97
C ASP A 118 13.26 -1.50 29.25
N ARG A 119 12.22 -1.47 28.42
CA ARG A 119 11.15 -0.49 28.50
C ARG A 119 9.93 -0.97 29.26
N ALA A 120 9.98 -2.17 29.82
CA ALA A 120 8.91 -2.66 30.68
C ALA A 120 8.79 -1.81 31.96
N PRO A 121 7.60 -1.75 32.59
CA PRO A 121 7.44 -1.18 33.92
C PRO A 121 8.45 -1.78 34.92
N PRO A 122 8.94 -1.02 35.93
CA PRO A 122 10.09 -1.42 36.75
C PRO A 122 9.95 -2.79 37.46
N GLN A 123 8.74 -3.21 37.81
CA GLN A 123 8.51 -4.53 38.43
C GLN A 123 8.70 -5.67 37.42
N GLU A 124 8.10 -5.55 36.23
CA GLU A 124 8.25 -6.51 35.13
C GLU A 124 9.72 -6.59 34.67
N SER A 125 10.40 -5.44 34.60
CA SER A 125 11.81 -5.39 34.23
C SER A 125 12.71 -6.16 35.20
N ARG A 126 12.49 -6.04 36.52
CA ARG A 126 13.25 -6.81 37.51
C ARG A 126 13.08 -8.33 37.35
N GLN A 127 11.87 -8.79 37.04
CA GLN A 127 11.61 -10.21 36.78
C GLN A 127 12.35 -10.68 35.52
N PHE A 128 12.29 -9.90 34.45
CA PHE A 128 13.03 -10.18 33.22
C PHE A 128 14.55 -10.27 33.48
N ILE A 129 15.13 -9.31 34.22
CA ILE A 129 16.56 -9.27 34.54
C ILE A 129 16.99 -10.52 35.32
N GLN A 130 16.21 -10.93 36.32
CA GLN A 130 16.53 -12.12 37.11
C GLN A 130 16.56 -13.37 36.23
N ALA A 131 15.50 -13.59 35.45
CA ALA A 131 15.40 -14.75 34.58
C ALA A 131 16.46 -14.74 33.45
N LEU A 132 16.77 -13.57 32.87
CA LEU A 132 17.82 -13.44 31.86
C LEU A 132 19.19 -13.77 32.45
N ARG A 133 19.50 -13.31 33.66
CA ARG A 133 20.76 -13.63 34.34
C ARG A 133 20.94 -15.13 34.52
N GLU A 134 19.89 -15.84 34.92
CA GLU A 134 19.93 -17.29 35.11
C GLU A 134 20.08 -18.04 33.79
N GLN A 135 19.36 -17.64 32.73
CA GLN A 135 19.31 -18.38 31.46
C GLN A 135 20.40 -18.01 30.45
N ALA A 136 20.98 -16.81 30.54
CA ALA A 136 22.11 -16.41 29.70
C ALA A 136 23.45 -16.92 30.26
N ALA A 137 23.48 -17.42 31.50
CA ALA A 137 24.65 -18.05 32.08
C ALA A 137 25.04 -19.30 31.29
N GLY A 138 26.20 -19.27 30.64
CA GLY A 138 26.71 -20.38 29.83
C GLY A 138 26.63 -20.18 28.32
N ILE A 139 26.22 -19.01 27.82
CA ILE A 139 26.39 -18.66 26.41
C ILE A 139 27.90 -18.51 26.12
N ASN A 140 28.45 -19.39 25.29
CA ASN A 140 29.86 -19.34 24.92
C ASN A 140 30.21 -18.05 24.16
N GLY A 141 31.34 -17.41 24.50
CA GLY A 141 31.79 -16.15 23.92
C GLY A 141 31.15 -14.88 24.50
N LEU A 142 30.05 -14.99 25.26
CA LEU A 142 29.38 -13.85 25.86
C LEU A 142 30.00 -13.51 27.23
N GLU A 143 30.61 -12.32 27.33
CA GLU A 143 31.33 -11.86 28.52
C GLU A 143 30.45 -11.00 29.44
N ARG A 144 29.60 -10.14 28.88
CA ARG A 144 28.83 -9.17 29.69
C ARG A 144 27.50 -8.76 29.09
N VAL A 145 26.46 -8.77 29.92
CA VAL A 145 25.16 -8.19 29.58
C VAL A 145 24.78 -7.16 30.65
N VAL A 146 24.49 -5.94 30.21
CA VAL A 146 23.94 -4.86 31.06
C VAL A 146 22.51 -4.60 30.62
N VAL A 147 21.57 -4.72 31.55
CA VAL A 147 20.16 -4.33 31.30
C VAL A 147 19.90 -3.00 31.99
N VAL A 148 19.53 -2.00 31.20
CA VAL A 148 19.21 -0.65 31.65
C VAL A 148 17.70 -0.52 31.71
N HIS A 149 17.15 -0.21 32.88
CA HIS A 149 15.72 0.03 33.03
C HIS A 149 15.45 1.51 33.33
N SER A 150 14.38 2.05 32.76
CA SER A 150 13.94 3.41 33.05
C SER A 150 12.88 3.43 34.16
N LYS A 151 12.89 4.48 34.98
CA LYS A 151 11.80 4.77 35.92
C LYS A 151 10.62 5.50 35.26
N LEU A 152 10.82 5.98 34.03
CA LEU A 152 9.86 6.74 33.24
C LEU A 152 9.51 6.00 31.95
N PRO A 153 8.27 6.13 31.43
CA PRO A 153 7.92 5.62 30.11
C PRO A 153 8.75 6.33 29.03
N LEU A 154 9.23 5.55 28.05
CA LEU A 154 10.07 6.03 26.94
C LEU A 154 9.36 5.97 25.57
N GLY A 155 8.12 5.48 25.52
CA GLY A 155 7.31 5.40 24.32
C GLY A 155 6.66 6.72 23.95
N LYS A 156 6.03 6.76 22.77
CA LYS A 156 5.25 7.93 22.32
C LYS A 156 3.95 8.05 23.12
N ASP A 157 3.74 9.21 23.74
CA ASP A 157 2.65 9.44 24.70
C ASP A 157 1.22 9.25 24.12
N SER A 158 1.04 9.40 22.81
CA SER A 158 -0.27 9.35 22.13
C SER A 158 -0.56 8.04 21.37
N LEU A 159 0.38 7.09 21.37
CA LEU A 159 0.22 5.85 20.61
C LEU A 159 -0.12 4.65 21.51
N PRO A 160 -0.87 3.67 20.99
CA PRO A 160 -1.08 2.40 21.69
C PRO A 160 0.21 1.56 21.69
N GLU A 161 0.16 0.42 22.38
CA GLU A 161 1.22 -0.59 22.44
C GLU A 161 1.79 -0.95 21.05
N GLU A 162 3.11 -1.01 20.94
CA GLU A 162 3.83 -1.29 19.69
C GLU A 162 3.48 -2.66 19.10
N ALA A 163 3.25 -3.67 19.94
CA ALA A 163 2.87 -5.02 19.52
C ALA A 163 1.54 -5.05 18.74
N HIS A 164 0.64 -4.08 18.97
CA HIS A 164 -0.66 -4.05 18.32
C HIS A 164 -0.54 -3.86 16.79
N PRO A 165 -1.35 -4.57 15.95
CA PRO A 165 -1.31 -4.46 14.49
C PRO A 165 -1.43 -3.03 13.93
N PHE A 166 -2.09 -2.13 14.66
CA PHE A 166 -2.14 -0.70 14.32
C PHE A 166 -0.75 -0.07 14.14
N ASN A 167 0.24 -0.48 14.93
CA ASN A 167 1.60 0.04 14.85
C ASN A 167 2.48 -0.69 13.81
N VAL A 168 1.99 -1.75 13.19
CA VAL A 168 2.70 -2.47 12.13
C VAL A 168 2.64 -1.70 10.81
N PRO A 169 3.78 -1.38 10.17
CA PRO A 169 3.79 -0.79 8.85
C PRO A 169 3.14 -1.74 7.83
N GLY A 170 2.09 -1.27 7.14
CA GLY A 170 1.42 -2.04 6.08
C GLY A 170 0.50 -3.17 6.56
N ALA A 171 0.14 -3.22 7.85
CA ALA A 171 -0.81 -4.22 8.36
C ALA A 171 -2.16 -4.18 7.59
N PRO A 172 -2.68 -5.35 7.17
CA PRO A 172 -3.98 -5.42 6.50
C PRO A 172 -5.11 -4.79 7.32
N GLY A 173 -5.84 -3.87 6.71
CA GLY A 173 -7.02 -3.25 7.35
C GLY A 173 -6.72 -2.21 8.42
N LYS A 174 -5.44 -1.85 8.64
CA LYS A 174 -5.02 -0.84 9.63
C LYS A 174 -5.85 0.44 9.62
N ASP A 175 -6.13 1.00 8.44
CA ASP A 175 -6.89 2.26 8.29
C ASP A 175 -8.36 2.17 8.72
N ARG A 176 -8.86 0.98 9.03
CA ARG A 176 -10.23 0.71 9.47
C ARG A 176 -10.30 0.13 10.87
N MET A 177 -9.16 -0.05 11.54
CA MET A 177 -9.11 -0.57 12.90
C MET A 177 -9.57 0.51 13.88
N GLU A 178 -10.28 0.09 14.92
CA GLU A 178 -10.42 0.89 16.13
C GLU A 178 -9.03 1.02 16.78
N ILE A 179 -8.65 2.25 17.12
CA ILE A 179 -7.32 2.54 17.67
C ILE A 179 -7.39 2.29 19.18
N PRO A 180 -6.55 1.39 19.74
CA PRO A 180 -6.50 1.17 21.18
C PRO A 180 -6.07 2.44 21.94
N PRO A 181 -6.35 2.51 23.26
CA PRO A 181 -5.88 3.63 24.08
C PRO A 181 -4.35 3.71 24.09
N ALA A 182 -3.83 4.91 24.37
CA ALA A 182 -2.40 5.13 24.45
C ALA A 182 -1.76 4.34 25.60
N ASP A 183 -0.56 3.82 25.36
CA ASP A 183 0.25 3.12 26.37
C ASP A 183 1.71 3.58 26.27
N PRO A 184 2.10 4.65 26.98
CA PRO A 184 3.45 5.21 26.88
C PRO A 184 4.58 4.27 27.31
N TRP A 185 4.29 3.22 28.09
CA TRP A 185 5.30 2.21 28.44
C TRP A 185 5.58 1.31 27.24
N ARG A 186 4.52 0.81 26.59
CA ARG A 186 4.61 -0.20 25.53
C ARG A 186 4.53 0.36 24.11
N ALA A 187 4.25 1.65 23.93
CA ALA A 187 4.17 2.31 22.62
C ALA A 187 5.50 2.26 21.84
N PRO A 188 5.52 2.56 20.54
CA PRO A 188 6.78 2.72 19.81
C PRO A 188 7.71 3.74 20.48
N LEU A 189 9.02 3.51 20.44
CA LEU A 189 10.02 4.37 21.13
C LEU A 189 9.84 5.85 20.74
N GLY A 190 9.69 6.71 21.74
CA GLY A 190 9.60 8.16 21.61
C GLY A 190 10.94 8.85 21.91
N GLU A 191 11.66 8.39 22.93
CA GLU A 191 12.90 9.01 23.38
C GLU A 191 14.13 8.45 22.64
N ILE A 192 14.42 9.02 21.46
CA ILE A 192 15.55 8.59 20.61
C ILE A 192 16.92 8.98 21.19
N LEU A 193 16.95 9.94 22.14
CA LEU A 193 18.18 10.37 22.82
C LEU A 193 18.85 9.24 23.62
N ILE A 194 18.14 8.14 23.89
CA ILE A 194 18.65 7.02 24.67
C ILE A 194 19.95 6.44 24.09
N TYR A 195 20.17 6.49 22.78
CA TYR A 195 21.42 6.02 22.18
C TYR A 195 22.65 6.84 22.60
N GLU A 196 22.48 8.14 22.84
CA GLU A 196 23.56 8.99 23.39
C GLU A 196 23.78 8.74 24.88
N ILE A 197 22.71 8.41 25.63
CA ILE A 197 22.82 7.98 27.03
C ILE A 197 23.61 6.66 27.10
N LEU A 198 23.25 5.66 26.30
CA LEU A 198 23.94 4.37 26.28
C LEU A 198 25.41 4.54 25.85
N ARG A 199 25.70 5.45 24.90
CA ARG A 199 27.06 5.83 24.53
C ARG A 199 27.85 6.39 25.71
N ALA A 200 27.31 7.42 26.36
CA ALA A 200 27.97 8.10 27.47
C ALA A 200 28.16 7.18 28.69
N ARG A 201 27.15 6.37 29.02
CA ARG A 201 27.19 5.49 30.19
C ARG A 201 28.05 4.24 29.99
N PHE A 202 28.06 3.66 28.78
CA PHE A 202 28.56 2.29 28.60
C PHE A 202 29.39 2.06 27.33
N LEU A 203 29.00 2.65 26.19
CA LEU A 203 29.43 2.14 24.88
C LEU A 203 30.58 2.90 24.22
N ALA A 204 31.01 4.06 24.77
CA ALA A 204 32.02 4.90 24.14
C ALA A 204 33.39 4.24 23.92
N ARG A 205 33.72 3.19 24.70
CA ARG A 205 34.99 2.45 24.61
C ARG A 205 34.84 1.02 24.05
N ALA A 206 33.64 0.65 23.62
CA ALA A 206 33.44 -0.62 22.92
C ALA A 206 34.32 -0.68 21.66
N ARG A 207 34.75 -1.88 21.26
CA ARG A 207 35.47 -2.08 20.00
C ARG A 207 34.56 -1.75 18.82
N ALA A 208 33.36 -2.31 18.84
CA ALA A 208 32.31 -2.02 17.88
C ALA A 208 30.93 -2.26 18.50
N VAL A 209 29.93 -1.51 18.02
CA VAL A 209 28.56 -1.51 18.51
C VAL A 209 27.60 -1.67 17.35
N ALA A 210 26.75 -2.70 17.36
CA ALA A 210 25.63 -2.85 16.43
C ALA A 210 24.30 -2.55 17.14
N ASN A 211 23.48 -1.71 16.51
CA ASN A 211 22.16 -1.32 17.01
C ASN A 211 21.07 -2.13 16.31
N ILE A 212 20.62 -3.22 16.94
CA ILE A 212 19.52 -4.08 16.49
C ILE A 212 18.76 -4.59 17.71
N ASP A 213 17.45 -4.82 17.57
CA ASP A 213 16.58 -5.13 18.70
C ASP A 213 16.43 -6.66 18.91
N LEU A 214 15.81 -7.07 20.03
CA LEU A 214 15.72 -8.50 20.44
C LEU A 214 14.96 -9.42 19.47
N PHE A 215 14.35 -8.87 18.42
CA PHE A 215 13.66 -9.59 17.35
C PHE A 215 14.38 -9.47 16.01
N ASP A 216 15.59 -8.92 15.97
CA ASP A 216 16.39 -8.73 14.76
C ASP A 216 17.56 -9.74 14.76
N LEU A 217 17.76 -10.48 13.66
CA LEU A 217 18.90 -11.37 13.46
C LEU A 217 19.83 -10.79 12.39
N LEU A 218 21.10 -10.54 12.70
CA LEU A 218 22.09 -10.22 11.66
C LEU A 218 22.15 -11.36 10.63
N ALA A 219 22.08 -11.02 9.34
CA ALA A 219 22.15 -12.01 8.29
C ALA A 219 23.51 -12.72 8.34
N PRO A 220 23.57 -14.06 8.34
CA PRO A 220 24.82 -14.79 8.18
C PRO A 220 25.50 -14.44 6.86
N GLY A 221 26.83 -14.51 6.81
CA GLY A 221 27.60 -14.26 5.60
C GLY A 221 29.00 -14.86 5.68
N ASP A 222 29.62 -15.02 4.52
CA ASP A 222 31.02 -15.46 4.42
C ASP A 222 31.95 -14.26 4.64
N GLY A 223 32.98 -14.44 5.47
CA GLY A 223 34.00 -13.41 5.73
C GLY A 223 33.93 -12.78 7.13
N PRO A 224 34.52 -11.58 7.32
CA PRO A 224 34.54 -10.91 8.61
C PRO A 224 33.13 -10.60 9.11
N ASN A 225 32.89 -10.75 10.41
CA ASN A 225 31.59 -10.44 11.01
C ASN A 225 31.29 -8.94 10.97
N VAL A 226 30.06 -8.56 11.32
CA VAL A 226 29.59 -7.15 11.30
C VAL A 226 30.53 -6.19 12.05
N PHE A 227 31.12 -6.64 13.16
CA PHE A 227 31.93 -5.81 14.04
C PHE A 227 33.31 -5.56 13.42
N ASP A 228 33.93 -6.61 12.86
CA ASP A 228 35.20 -6.51 12.15
C ASP A 228 35.08 -5.57 10.95
N ARG A 229 34.02 -5.73 10.15
CA ARG A 229 33.75 -4.84 9.01
C ARG A 229 33.54 -3.39 9.44
N ALA A 230 32.91 -3.14 10.60
CA ALA A 230 32.72 -1.77 11.10
C ALA A 230 34.03 -1.13 11.58
N VAL A 231 34.95 -1.91 12.13
CA VAL A 231 36.30 -1.45 12.52
C VAL A 231 37.16 -1.16 11.28
N GLU A 232 37.04 -1.98 10.23
CA GLU A 232 37.78 -1.82 8.98
C GLU A 232 37.23 -0.71 8.08
N ALA A 233 35.95 -0.37 8.22
CA ALA A 233 35.30 0.67 7.42
C ALA A 233 35.99 2.04 7.59
N PRO A 234 36.33 2.77 6.51
CA PRO A 234 36.98 4.08 6.60
C PRO A 234 36.20 5.12 7.41
N SER A 235 34.86 5.05 7.40
CA SER A 235 33.98 5.93 8.19
C SER A 235 33.83 5.47 9.64
N GLY A 236 34.36 4.30 9.99
CA GLY A 236 34.09 3.61 11.26
C GLY A 236 32.63 3.18 11.43
N CYS A 237 31.81 3.20 10.38
CA CYS A 237 30.38 2.98 10.47
C CYS A 237 29.81 2.28 9.23
N LEU A 238 28.96 1.29 9.48
CA LEU A 238 28.21 0.54 8.48
C LEU A 238 26.72 0.83 8.61
N ARG A 239 26.04 0.85 7.46
CA ARG A 239 24.58 0.82 7.42
C ARG A 239 24.10 -0.64 7.44
N LEU A 240 23.13 -0.91 8.31
CA LEU A 240 22.45 -2.20 8.39
C LEU A 240 21.03 -2.06 7.84
N GLY A 241 20.72 -2.78 6.77
CA GLY A 241 19.42 -2.77 6.11
C GLY A 241 18.51 -3.90 6.58
N GLY A 242 17.47 -3.57 7.35
CA GLY A 242 16.51 -4.53 7.88
C GLY A 242 15.50 -5.02 6.86
N VAL A 243 15.42 -6.33 6.68
CA VAL A 243 14.39 -7.04 5.90
C VAL A 243 13.35 -7.59 6.87
N GLN A 244 12.08 -7.33 6.63
CA GLN A 244 11.00 -7.86 7.48
C GLN A 244 10.76 -9.34 7.15
N ALA A 245 10.97 -10.20 8.15
CA ALA A 245 10.76 -11.63 8.07
C ALA A 245 9.47 -12.02 8.83
N TYR A 246 8.75 -13.00 8.30
CA TYR A 246 7.45 -13.45 8.79
C TYR A 246 7.38 -14.97 8.76
N PRO A 247 6.67 -15.61 9.70
CA PRO A 247 6.25 -16.98 9.52
C PRO A 247 5.20 -17.08 8.43
N TRP A 248 5.14 -18.18 7.68
CA TRP A 248 3.95 -18.44 6.87
C TRP A 248 2.71 -18.67 7.75
N ARG A 249 2.92 -19.43 8.83
CA ARG A 249 1.97 -19.68 9.93
C ARG A 249 2.72 -20.33 11.09
N VAL A 250 2.27 -20.06 12.32
CA VAL A 250 2.73 -20.76 13.53
C VAL A 250 1.81 -21.93 13.84
N ARG A 251 2.33 -23.02 14.43
CA ARG A 251 1.53 -24.18 14.82
C ARG A 251 0.50 -23.78 15.89
N LYS A 252 -0.67 -24.39 15.86
CA LYS A 252 -1.77 -24.06 16.78
C LYS A 252 -1.31 -24.37 18.21
N GLY A 253 -1.43 -23.39 19.11
CA GLY A 253 -1.01 -23.52 20.51
C GLY A 253 0.49 -23.31 20.76
N SER A 254 1.26 -22.92 19.74
CA SER A 254 2.67 -22.56 19.87
C SER A 254 2.84 -21.04 19.76
N GLU A 255 3.83 -20.49 20.47
CA GLU A 255 4.32 -19.13 20.24
C GLU A 255 5.29 -19.10 19.07
N ALA A 256 5.43 -17.94 18.43
CA ALA A 256 6.42 -17.76 17.36
C ALA A 256 7.83 -17.82 17.95
N SER A 257 8.74 -18.49 17.25
CA SER A 257 10.19 -18.48 17.50
C SER A 257 10.92 -17.87 16.32
N PHE A 258 12.22 -17.57 16.45
CA PHE A 258 13.05 -17.10 15.32
C PHE A 258 13.01 -18.05 14.12
N ALA A 259 12.94 -19.36 14.38
CA ALA A 259 13.00 -20.38 13.35
C ALA A 259 11.70 -20.48 12.54
N ASP A 260 10.62 -19.82 12.95
CA ASP A 260 9.38 -19.79 12.19
C ASP A 260 9.44 -18.79 11.01
N HIS A 261 10.32 -17.79 11.05
CA HIS A 261 10.33 -16.64 10.12
C HIS A 261 11.02 -16.94 8.79
N ILE A 262 10.45 -17.83 8.00
CA ILE A 262 11.00 -18.27 6.71
C ILE A 262 10.52 -17.46 5.49
N CYS A 263 9.67 -16.45 5.68
CA CYS A 263 9.08 -15.67 4.58
C CYS A 263 9.49 -14.21 4.62
N THR A 264 9.65 -13.61 3.44
CA THR A 264 9.70 -12.15 3.25
C THR A 264 8.60 -11.72 2.29
N GLN A 265 8.49 -10.42 2.03
CA GLN A 265 7.53 -9.89 1.07
C GLN A 265 8.20 -9.62 -0.28
N PHE A 266 7.68 -10.20 -1.36
CA PHE A 266 8.18 -9.90 -2.71
C PHE A 266 7.95 -8.44 -3.14
N ASP A 267 7.01 -7.77 -2.47
CA ASP A 267 6.54 -6.42 -2.79
C ASP A 267 6.92 -5.36 -1.75
N ALA A 268 7.83 -5.69 -0.83
CA ALA A 268 8.33 -4.72 0.15
C ALA A 268 9.18 -3.64 -0.53
N THR A 269 8.92 -2.38 -0.19
CA THR A 269 9.71 -1.24 -0.64
C THR A 269 10.69 -0.80 0.47
N GLY A 270 11.98 -0.87 0.15
CA GLY A 270 13.08 -0.38 0.99
C GLY A 270 13.38 -1.22 2.25
N LEU A 271 14.56 -0.98 2.81
CA LEU A 271 15.06 -1.64 4.02
C LEU A 271 14.77 -0.79 5.27
N ARG A 272 14.86 -1.39 6.47
CA ARG A 272 14.71 -0.71 7.76
C ARG A 272 16.09 -0.36 8.31
N PRO A 273 16.56 0.89 8.20
CA PRO A 273 17.93 1.23 8.50
C PRO A 273 18.24 1.14 10.00
N ARG A 274 19.40 0.56 10.28
CA ARG A 274 20.14 0.49 11.54
C ARG A 274 21.63 0.72 11.23
N TRP A 275 22.50 0.56 12.21
CA TRP A 275 23.94 0.77 12.03
C TRP A 275 24.77 -0.18 12.89
N CYS A 276 26.01 -0.41 12.45
CA CYS A 276 27.10 -0.91 13.28
C CYS A 276 28.25 0.07 13.17
N LEU A 277 28.90 0.41 14.28
CA LEU A 277 29.98 1.40 14.27
C LEU A 277 31.11 1.03 15.23
N ALA A 278 32.33 1.44 14.91
CA ALA A 278 33.50 1.39 15.77
C ALA A 278 33.72 2.77 16.43
N PRO A 279 33.42 2.95 17.73
CA PRO A 279 33.45 4.26 18.39
C PRO A 279 34.78 5.02 18.22
N ALA A 280 35.90 4.29 18.24
CA ALA A 280 37.24 4.85 18.07
C ALA A 280 37.46 5.50 16.68
N ASN A 281 36.71 5.07 15.67
CA ASN A 281 36.89 5.48 14.27
C ASN A 281 35.84 6.51 13.80
N THR A 282 34.70 6.65 14.49
CA THR A 282 33.61 7.57 14.10
C THR A 282 33.81 9.04 14.52
N GLY A 283 34.91 9.37 15.22
CA GLY A 283 35.17 10.70 15.76
C GLY A 283 34.34 11.03 17.02
N ALA A 284 34.82 12.00 17.82
CA ALA A 284 34.18 12.37 19.09
C ALA A 284 32.82 13.07 18.90
N ASP A 285 32.64 13.78 17.77
CA ASP A 285 31.46 14.61 17.48
C ASP A 285 30.28 13.83 16.84
N GLY A 286 30.47 12.55 16.53
CA GLY A 286 29.40 11.74 15.94
C GLY A 286 28.18 11.67 16.88
N ILE A 287 26.96 11.67 16.36
CA ILE A 287 25.74 11.61 17.21
C ILE A 287 24.92 10.37 16.87
N TRP A 288 24.73 9.49 17.84
CA TRP A 288 24.06 8.21 17.69
C TRP A 288 22.53 8.44 17.70
N ARG A 289 21.85 7.93 16.68
CA ARG A 289 20.38 7.97 16.53
C ARG A 289 19.85 6.58 16.22
N LEU A 290 18.54 6.41 16.32
CA LEU A 290 17.86 5.13 16.06
C LEU A 290 18.18 4.50 14.69
N ILE A 291 18.38 5.29 13.63
CA ILE A 291 18.53 4.79 12.25
C ILE A 291 19.83 5.19 11.56
N ARG A 292 20.65 6.06 12.17
CA ARG A 292 21.91 6.56 11.60
C ARG A 292 22.83 7.12 12.68
N VAL A 293 24.07 7.34 12.32
CA VAL A 293 25.04 8.10 13.11
C VAL A 293 25.30 9.41 12.37
N VAL A 294 24.95 10.54 12.98
CA VAL A 294 25.24 11.86 12.39
C VAL A 294 26.75 12.10 12.46
N GLY A 295 27.35 12.59 11.37
CA GLY A 295 28.79 12.80 11.27
C GLY A 295 29.57 11.60 10.72
N ALA A 296 28.91 10.45 10.50
CA ALA A 296 29.48 9.32 9.78
C ALA A 296 28.81 9.17 8.40
N GLU A 297 29.61 8.85 7.38
CA GLU A 297 29.14 8.60 6.02
C GLU A 297 29.52 7.17 5.60
N PRO A 298 28.69 6.16 5.91
CA PRO A 298 28.91 4.77 5.48
C PRO A 298 28.90 4.65 3.95
N ASP A 299 29.81 3.85 3.39
CA ASP A 299 29.78 3.48 1.97
C ASP A 299 28.60 2.52 1.71
N PRO A 300 27.66 2.84 0.79
CA PRO A 300 26.59 1.93 0.42
C PRO A 300 27.06 0.57 -0.11
N ALA A 301 28.31 0.45 -0.57
CA ALA A 301 28.90 -0.82 -1.01
C ALA A 301 29.15 -1.80 0.15
N ASP A 302 29.27 -1.29 1.38
CA ASP A 302 29.53 -2.09 2.59
C ASP A 302 28.26 -2.44 3.37
N ASP A 303 27.09 -2.09 2.85
CA ASP A 303 25.79 -2.37 3.45
C ASP A 303 25.63 -3.85 3.83
N LEU A 304 25.28 -4.10 5.09
CA LEU A 304 24.92 -5.42 5.58
C LEU A 304 23.41 -5.51 5.85
N ARG A 305 22.91 -6.73 6.06
CA ARG A 305 21.47 -6.98 6.28
C ARG A 305 21.22 -7.59 7.65
N PHE A 306 20.01 -7.38 8.14
CA PHE A 306 19.43 -8.14 9.24
C PHE A 306 17.99 -8.50 8.93
N TYR A 307 17.50 -9.57 9.54
CA TYR A 307 16.13 -10.03 9.44
C TYR A 307 15.36 -9.63 10.69
N ARG A 308 14.31 -8.84 10.51
CA ARG A 308 13.39 -8.42 11.57
C ARG A 308 12.25 -9.43 11.68
N CYS A 309 12.27 -10.25 12.71
CA CYS A 309 11.29 -11.30 12.97
C CYS A 309 9.97 -10.70 13.49
N MET A 310 9.08 -10.34 12.55
CA MET A 310 7.91 -9.50 12.83
C MET A 310 6.89 -10.13 13.77
N ALA A 311 6.77 -11.46 13.82
CA ALA A 311 5.89 -12.13 14.77
C ALA A 311 6.43 -12.18 16.22
N LEU A 312 7.72 -11.88 16.43
CA LEU A 312 8.28 -11.66 17.77
C LEU A 312 8.05 -10.21 18.22
N ARG A 313 8.21 -9.25 17.30
CA ARG A 313 7.93 -7.82 17.53
C ARG A 313 6.45 -7.52 17.70
N HIS A 314 5.60 -8.22 16.96
CA HIS A 314 4.14 -8.08 16.98
C HIS A 314 3.50 -9.46 17.15
N PRO A 315 3.51 -10.02 18.37
CA PRO A 315 2.89 -11.29 18.66
C PRO A 315 1.43 -11.32 18.20
N THR A 316 1.06 -12.36 17.48
CA THR A 316 -0.28 -12.48 16.91
C THR A 316 -0.71 -13.94 16.78
N ASP A 317 -2.00 -14.19 16.97
CA ASP A 317 -2.64 -15.49 16.73
C ASP A 317 -2.63 -15.89 15.25
N THR A 318 -2.59 -14.90 14.36
CA THR A 318 -2.70 -15.07 12.91
C THR A 318 -1.80 -14.08 12.19
N VAL A 319 -0.78 -14.60 11.50
CA VAL A 319 0.17 -13.80 10.70
C VAL A 319 -0.52 -12.81 9.76
N SER A 320 -1.71 -13.15 9.24
CA SER A 320 -2.50 -12.28 8.37
C SER A 320 -2.92 -10.94 8.98
N LYS A 321 -2.84 -10.76 10.31
CA LYS A 321 -3.10 -9.48 10.97
C LYS A 321 -1.95 -8.49 10.79
N ILE A 322 -0.73 -8.97 10.59
CA ILE A 322 0.48 -8.13 10.52
C ILE A 322 1.07 -8.05 9.10
N VAL A 323 0.69 -8.96 8.20
CA VAL A 323 1.12 -8.95 6.80
C VAL A 323 0.08 -9.64 5.89
N PRO A 324 -0.17 -9.13 4.68
CA PRO A 324 -1.02 -9.83 3.72
C PRO A 324 -0.39 -11.17 3.32
N LYS A 325 -1.08 -12.31 3.52
CA LYS A 325 -0.54 -13.62 3.07
C LYS A 325 -0.19 -13.67 1.58
N THR A 326 -0.86 -12.87 0.77
CA THR A 326 -0.63 -12.79 -0.68
C THR A 326 0.66 -12.07 -1.06
N SER A 327 1.42 -11.48 -0.12
CA SER A 327 2.78 -10.94 -0.37
C SER A 327 3.91 -11.85 0.09
N LEU A 328 3.61 -12.86 0.93
CA LEU A 328 4.65 -13.67 1.56
C LEU A 328 5.21 -14.70 0.59
N VAL A 329 6.52 -14.70 0.42
CA VAL A 329 7.28 -15.69 -0.34
C VAL A 329 8.34 -16.31 0.56
N GLU A 330 8.62 -17.59 0.36
CA GLU A 330 9.67 -18.27 1.10
C GLU A 330 11.04 -17.71 0.69
N THR A 331 11.93 -17.52 1.67
CA THR A 331 13.26 -16.94 1.47
C THR A 331 14.30 -18.02 1.80
N PRO A 332 15.09 -18.49 0.81
CA PRO A 332 16.02 -19.61 1.00
C PRO A 332 16.97 -19.43 2.18
N GLU A 333 17.51 -18.23 2.39
CA GLU A 333 18.46 -17.93 3.46
C GLU A 333 17.82 -18.04 4.85
N LEU A 334 16.55 -17.62 4.97
CA LEU A 334 15.79 -17.75 6.23
C LEU A 334 15.36 -19.20 6.48
N LEU A 335 15.07 -19.96 5.42
CA LEU A 335 14.78 -21.39 5.53
C LEU A 335 16.02 -22.18 5.96
N GLU A 336 17.18 -21.85 5.41
CA GLU A 336 18.47 -22.43 5.82
C GLU A 336 18.78 -22.08 7.27
N LEU A 337 18.55 -20.83 7.68
CA LEU A 337 18.72 -20.44 9.07
C LEU A 337 17.78 -21.23 10.00
N ALA A 338 16.51 -21.38 9.62
CA ALA A 338 15.52 -22.13 10.40
C ALA A 338 15.85 -23.62 10.52
N THR A 339 16.29 -24.26 9.44
CA THR A 339 16.49 -25.71 9.38
C THR A 339 17.91 -26.15 9.73
N GLY A 340 18.91 -25.38 9.30
CA GLY A 340 20.33 -25.62 9.55
C GLY A 340 20.79 -25.15 10.93
N TYR A 341 20.63 -23.86 11.25
CA TYR A 341 21.10 -23.32 12.54
C TYR A 341 20.16 -23.69 13.69
N PHE A 342 18.86 -23.37 13.57
CA PHE A 342 17.91 -23.63 14.65
C PHE A 342 17.42 -25.10 14.70
N GLY A 343 17.72 -25.91 13.68
CA GLY A 343 17.29 -27.32 13.64
C GLY A 343 15.77 -27.52 13.60
N ALA A 344 15.00 -26.50 13.22
CA ALA A 344 13.55 -26.48 13.31
C ALA A 344 12.86 -27.01 12.04
N LYS A 345 11.55 -27.26 12.15
CA LYS A 345 10.67 -27.65 11.04
C LYS A 345 9.50 -26.67 10.90
N PRO A 346 9.76 -25.45 10.38
CA PRO A 346 8.74 -24.42 10.24
C PRO A 346 7.63 -24.85 9.28
N VAL A 347 6.44 -24.25 9.41
CA VAL A 347 5.34 -24.50 8.48
C VAL A 347 5.62 -23.73 7.19
N ARG A 348 5.86 -24.45 6.09
CA ARG A 348 6.19 -23.88 4.77
C ARG A 348 4.96 -23.45 3.97
N LEU A 349 5.17 -22.60 2.97
CA LEU A 349 4.14 -22.30 1.97
C LEU A 349 3.75 -23.57 1.22
N PRO A 350 2.47 -23.76 0.84
CA PRO A 350 2.10 -24.86 -0.04
C PRO A 350 2.67 -24.64 -1.43
N GLU A 351 2.98 -25.73 -2.14
CA GLU A 351 3.37 -25.67 -3.55
C GLU A 351 2.16 -25.38 -4.43
N GLU A 352 2.36 -24.57 -5.46
CA GLU A 352 1.35 -24.22 -6.47
C GLU A 352 2.03 -24.21 -7.83
N GLN A 353 1.27 -24.52 -8.89
CA GLN A 353 1.75 -24.44 -10.27
C GLN A 353 0.74 -23.65 -11.11
N ALA A 354 1.25 -22.84 -12.03
CA ALA A 354 0.42 -22.16 -13.02
C ALA A 354 -0.22 -23.18 -13.98
N ILE A 355 -1.48 -22.95 -14.32
CA ILE A 355 -2.22 -23.74 -15.30
C ILE A 355 -1.69 -23.38 -16.68
N ARG A 356 -1.13 -24.36 -17.39
CA ARG A 356 -0.75 -24.23 -18.79
C ARG A 356 -1.98 -24.40 -19.68
N ARG A 357 -2.22 -23.41 -20.54
CA ARG A 357 -3.29 -23.43 -21.54
C ARG A 357 -2.78 -23.98 -22.87
N SER A 358 -3.67 -24.48 -23.72
CA SER A 358 -3.31 -25.12 -25.00
C SER A 358 -2.76 -24.10 -26.00
N GLY A 359 -1.94 -24.57 -26.95
CA GLY A 359 -1.28 -23.72 -27.96
C GLY A 359 -2.16 -23.30 -29.15
N GLY A 360 -3.48 -23.45 -29.06
CA GLY A 360 -4.40 -23.01 -30.11
C GLY A 360 -4.58 -21.48 -30.11
N LYS A 361 -5.41 -20.97 -31.04
CA LYS A 361 -5.83 -19.56 -30.99
C LYS A 361 -6.50 -19.30 -29.62
N PRO A 362 -6.02 -18.33 -28.82
CA PRO A 362 -6.50 -18.15 -27.47
C PRO A 362 -7.94 -17.61 -27.48
N LYS A 363 -8.80 -18.21 -26.64
CA LYS A 363 -10.17 -17.77 -26.45
C LYS A 363 -10.27 -16.65 -25.41
N THR A 364 -10.95 -15.57 -25.76
CA THR A 364 -11.17 -14.44 -24.85
C THR A 364 -12.63 -14.39 -24.41
N ALA A 365 -12.87 -14.34 -23.09
CA ALA A 365 -14.20 -14.17 -22.53
C ALA A 365 -14.35 -12.87 -21.72
N ILE A 366 -15.51 -12.21 -21.88
CA ILE A 366 -15.91 -11.07 -21.04
C ILE A 366 -16.95 -11.52 -20.01
N VAL A 367 -16.75 -11.11 -18.76
CA VAL A 367 -17.77 -11.20 -17.69
C VAL A 367 -18.31 -9.82 -17.39
N THR A 368 -19.64 -9.66 -17.40
CA THR A 368 -20.28 -8.36 -17.12
C THR A 368 -21.60 -8.51 -16.36
N THR A 369 -22.03 -7.41 -15.75
CA THR A 369 -23.31 -7.31 -15.03
C THR A 369 -24.14 -6.17 -15.59
N MET A 370 -25.40 -6.42 -15.89
CA MET A 370 -26.30 -5.44 -16.50
C MET A 370 -27.57 -5.23 -15.67
N LYS A 371 -28.13 -4.02 -15.75
CA LYS A 371 -29.47 -3.67 -15.26
C LYS A 371 -30.02 -2.58 -16.16
N ASN A 372 -31.03 -2.88 -16.97
CA ASN A 372 -31.61 -1.93 -17.92
C ASN A 372 -30.58 -1.29 -18.86
N GLU A 373 -29.90 -2.13 -19.66
CA GLU A 373 -28.88 -1.72 -20.64
C GLU A 373 -29.25 -2.12 -22.07
N GLY A 374 -30.44 -2.64 -22.29
CA GLY A 374 -30.91 -3.24 -23.54
C GLY A 374 -30.61 -2.42 -24.81
N PRO A 375 -30.78 -1.09 -24.82
CA PRO A 375 -30.46 -0.26 -25.99
C PRO A 375 -28.99 -0.32 -26.43
N PHE A 376 -28.06 -0.66 -25.53
CA PHE A 376 -26.61 -0.58 -25.76
C PHE A 376 -25.96 -1.95 -25.98
N ILE A 377 -26.69 -3.04 -25.75
CA ILE A 377 -26.13 -4.41 -25.77
C ILE A 377 -25.60 -4.79 -27.15
N LEU A 378 -26.38 -4.54 -28.22
CA LEU A 378 -26.00 -5.03 -29.54
C LEU A 378 -24.75 -4.35 -30.09
N GLU A 379 -24.62 -3.02 -29.95
CA GLU A 379 -23.39 -2.32 -30.36
C GLU A 379 -22.19 -2.85 -29.58
N TRP A 380 -22.32 -2.97 -28.26
CA TRP A 380 -21.25 -3.47 -27.40
C TRP A 380 -20.85 -4.90 -27.76
N LEU A 381 -21.82 -5.79 -27.97
CA LEU A 381 -21.60 -7.18 -28.37
C LEU A 381 -20.93 -7.26 -29.74
N ALA A 382 -21.47 -6.56 -30.74
CA ALA A 382 -20.96 -6.56 -32.11
C ALA A 382 -19.52 -6.02 -32.17
N TYR A 383 -19.23 -4.91 -31.48
CA TYR A 383 -17.88 -4.34 -31.43
C TYR A 383 -16.87 -5.32 -30.85
N HIS A 384 -17.18 -5.91 -29.69
CA HIS A 384 -16.26 -6.81 -29.01
C HIS A 384 -16.04 -8.12 -29.82
N ARG A 385 -17.07 -8.62 -30.51
CA ARG A 385 -16.92 -9.75 -31.44
C ARG A 385 -16.00 -9.40 -32.62
N VAL A 386 -16.16 -8.22 -33.20
CA VAL A 386 -15.36 -7.74 -34.33
C VAL A 386 -13.88 -7.62 -33.97
N ILE A 387 -13.54 -7.15 -32.76
CA ILE A 387 -12.13 -7.08 -32.30
C ILE A 387 -11.58 -8.46 -31.88
N GLY A 388 -12.41 -9.50 -31.80
CA GLY A 388 -11.99 -10.88 -31.58
C GLY A 388 -12.27 -11.45 -30.18
N VAL A 389 -13.25 -10.93 -29.45
CA VAL A 389 -13.80 -11.60 -28.26
C VAL A 389 -14.68 -12.77 -28.69
N ASP A 390 -14.47 -13.93 -28.08
CA ASP A 390 -15.15 -15.17 -28.45
C ASP A 390 -16.42 -15.39 -27.62
N ASP A 391 -16.34 -15.15 -26.31
CA ASP A 391 -17.35 -15.56 -25.35
C ASP A 391 -17.81 -14.40 -24.43
N PHE A 392 -19.08 -14.38 -24.08
CA PHE A 392 -19.70 -13.35 -23.25
C PHE A 392 -20.53 -14.00 -22.16
N LEU A 393 -20.23 -13.71 -20.89
CA LEU A 393 -21.02 -14.14 -19.75
C LEU A 393 -21.66 -12.92 -19.08
N VAL A 394 -22.97 -12.81 -19.19
CA VAL A 394 -23.76 -11.67 -18.74
C VAL A 394 -24.67 -12.06 -17.60
N TYR A 395 -24.52 -11.38 -16.46
CA TYR A 395 -25.44 -11.49 -15.34
C TYR A 395 -26.40 -10.29 -15.32
N THR A 396 -27.71 -10.52 -15.23
CA THR A 396 -28.69 -9.45 -15.14
C THR A 396 -29.22 -9.25 -13.72
N ASN A 397 -29.59 -8.02 -13.40
CA ASN A 397 -30.23 -7.65 -12.14
C ASN A 397 -31.53 -6.92 -12.45
N ASP A 398 -32.67 -7.50 -12.11
CA ASP A 398 -33.96 -6.80 -11.96
C ASP A 398 -34.29 -5.87 -13.13
N CYS A 399 -34.23 -6.43 -14.34
CA CYS A 399 -34.43 -5.68 -15.58
C CYS A 399 -35.91 -5.47 -15.85
N THR A 400 -36.24 -4.31 -16.44
CA THR A 400 -37.61 -3.89 -16.75
C THR A 400 -37.74 -3.34 -18.17
N ASP A 401 -36.64 -3.25 -18.92
CA ASP A 401 -36.58 -2.74 -20.30
C ASP A 401 -36.45 -3.86 -21.35
N GLY A 402 -36.56 -5.13 -20.94
CA GLY A 402 -36.35 -6.29 -21.80
C GLY A 402 -34.89 -6.72 -21.97
N THR A 403 -33.95 -6.13 -21.22
CA THR A 403 -32.52 -6.53 -21.21
C THR A 403 -32.33 -8.03 -21.02
N ASP A 404 -32.95 -8.59 -19.99
CA ASP A 404 -32.88 -10.01 -19.64
C ASP A 404 -33.53 -10.91 -20.70
N THR A 405 -34.70 -10.52 -21.20
CA THR A 405 -35.42 -11.22 -22.27
C THR A 405 -34.58 -11.28 -23.55
N MET A 406 -33.96 -10.16 -23.93
CA MET A 406 -33.05 -10.12 -25.08
C MET A 406 -31.84 -11.04 -24.87
N LEU A 407 -31.22 -10.99 -23.69
CA LEU A 407 -30.04 -11.81 -23.38
C LEU A 407 -30.35 -13.31 -23.32
N GLN A 408 -31.53 -13.70 -22.83
CA GLN A 408 -32.00 -15.07 -22.87
C GLN A 408 -32.13 -15.57 -24.31
N MET A 409 -32.76 -14.78 -25.18
CA MET A 409 -32.91 -15.10 -26.61
C MET A 409 -31.56 -15.13 -27.35
N LEU A 410 -30.65 -14.20 -27.06
CA LEU A 410 -29.28 -14.23 -27.60
C LEU A 410 -28.51 -15.48 -27.13
N GLN A 411 -28.76 -15.97 -25.91
CA GLN A 411 -28.19 -17.22 -25.41
C GLN A 411 -28.74 -18.43 -26.17
N GLU A 412 -30.05 -18.51 -26.39
CA GLU A 412 -30.68 -19.59 -27.17
C GLU A 412 -30.14 -19.64 -28.60
N LYS A 413 -29.81 -18.47 -29.18
CA LYS A 413 -29.14 -18.34 -30.48
C LYS A 413 -27.62 -18.54 -30.43
N GLY A 414 -27.05 -18.87 -29.27
CA GLY A 414 -25.62 -19.19 -29.10
C GLY A 414 -24.67 -17.99 -29.20
N LEU A 415 -25.16 -16.76 -29.01
CA LEU A 415 -24.38 -15.54 -29.14
C LEU A 415 -23.75 -15.06 -27.82
N VAL A 416 -24.36 -15.41 -26.69
CA VAL A 416 -23.91 -15.08 -25.33
C VAL A 416 -24.25 -16.22 -24.36
N GLN A 417 -23.73 -16.13 -23.12
CA GLN A 417 -24.20 -16.88 -21.96
C GLN A 417 -24.85 -15.88 -20.99
N HIS A 418 -26.06 -16.19 -20.54
CA HIS A 418 -26.86 -15.33 -19.67
C HIS A 418 -27.26 -16.05 -18.37
N ARG A 419 -27.18 -15.33 -17.25
CA ARG A 419 -27.64 -15.80 -15.94
C ARG A 419 -28.39 -14.68 -15.21
N GLU A 420 -29.40 -15.04 -14.43
CA GLU A 420 -29.88 -14.13 -13.38
C GLU A 420 -28.81 -14.03 -12.28
N ASN A 421 -28.58 -12.84 -11.75
CA ASN A 421 -27.56 -12.65 -10.71
C ASN A 421 -28.02 -13.19 -9.35
N PRO A 422 -27.26 -14.11 -8.70
CA PRO A 422 -27.66 -14.75 -7.44
C PRO A 422 -27.52 -13.86 -6.19
N PHE A 423 -27.39 -12.54 -6.35
CA PHE A 423 -26.99 -11.64 -5.27
C PHE A 423 -27.95 -11.63 -4.07
N ARG A 424 -29.26 -11.80 -4.29
CA ARG A 424 -30.29 -11.80 -3.25
C ARG A 424 -30.07 -12.85 -2.15
N GLY A 425 -29.47 -14.01 -2.49
CA GLY A 425 -29.19 -15.09 -1.54
C GLY A 425 -27.75 -15.10 -1.01
N SER A 426 -26.88 -14.25 -1.53
CA SER A 426 -25.43 -14.33 -1.29
C SER A 426 -24.91 -13.50 -0.12
N GLY A 427 -25.68 -12.49 0.32
CA GLY A 427 -25.18 -11.44 1.23
C GLY A 427 -24.11 -10.52 0.62
N LEU A 428 -23.79 -10.70 -0.67
CA LEU A 428 -22.84 -9.88 -1.41
C LEU A 428 -23.55 -8.81 -2.23
N LYS A 429 -22.80 -7.75 -2.55
CA LYS A 429 -23.23 -6.76 -3.54
C LYS A 429 -23.32 -7.41 -4.93
N PRO A 430 -24.24 -6.96 -5.81
CA PRO A 430 -24.54 -7.71 -7.02
C PRO A 430 -23.33 -8.00 -7.92
N GLN A 431 -22.41 -7.05 -8.13
CA GLN A 431 -21.24 -7.36 -8.97
C GLN A 431 -20.31 -8.39 -8.34
N HIS A 432 -20.15 -8.40 -7.02
CA HIS A 432 -19.34 -9.40 -6.34
C HIS A 432 -20.01 -10.78 -6.36
N ALA A 433 -21.33 -10.85 -6.26
CA ALA A 433 -22.07 -12.12 -6.38
C ALA A 433 -21.94 -12.73 -7.78
N ALA A 434 -22.11 -11.93 -8.84
CA ALA A 434 -21.93 -12.36 -10.22
C ALA A 434 -20.50 -12.84 -10.49
N LEU A 435 -19.49 -12.06 -10.08
CA LEU A 435 -18.09 -12.44 -10.29
C LEU A 435 -17.72 -13.74 -9.54
N GLN A 436 -18.25 -13.94 -8.34
CA GLN A 436 -18.06 -15.19 -7.61
C GLN A 436 -18.73 -16.37 -8.32
N ALA A 437 -19.97 -16.21 -8.78
CA ALA A 437 -20.67 -17.27 -9.52
C ALA A 437 -19.98 -17.61 -10.86
N ALA A 438 -19.45 -16.59 -11.54
CA ALA A 438 -18.76 -16.73 -12.81
C ALA A 438 -17.48 -17.57 -12.73
N GLU A 439 -16.81 -17.65 -11.57
CA GLU A 439 -15.60 -18.45 -11.36
C GLU A 439 -15.83 -19.94 -11.68
N ASP A 440 -17.07 -20.41 -11.53
CA ASP A 440 -17.43 -21.81 -11.74
C ASP A 440 -18.01 -22.15 -13.11
N GLU A 441 -18.31 -21.14 -13.93
CA GLU A 441 -18.94 -21.32 -15.24
C GLU A 441 -17.97 -21.97 -16.25
N PRO A 442 -18.42 -22.96 -17.05
CA PRO A 442 -17.58 -23.64 -18.04
C PRO A 442 -16.94 -22.67 -19.04
N VAL A 443 -17.69 -21.65 -19.48
CA VAL A 443 -17.19 -20.63 -20.42
C VAL A 443 -16.00 -19.86 -19.86
N ILE A 444 -15.97 -19.62 -18.54
CA ILE A 444 -14.87 -18.91 -17.88
C ILE A 444 -13.71 -19.85 -17.58
N LYS A 445 -13.99 -21.05 -17.08
CA LYS A 445 -12.96 -22.08 -16.83
C LYS A 445 -12.17 -22.46 -18.09
N ASN A 446 -12.83 -22.45 -19.25
CA ASN A 446 -12.25 -22.84 -20.53
C ASN A 446 -11.65 -21.67 -21.34
N ALA A 447 -11.87 -20.42 -20.94
CA ALA A 447 -11.27 -19.27 -21.61
C ALA A 447 -9.77 -19.13 -21.28
N ASP A 448 -9.00 -18.64 -22.25
CA ASP A 448 -7.57 -18.39 -22.13
C ASP A 448 -7.28 -16.98 -21.60
N TRP A 449 -8.07 -16.01 -22.04
CA TRP A 449 -8.06 -14.62 -21.57
C TRP A 449 -9.41 -14.23 -21.00
N LEU A 450 -9.38 -13.44 -19.93
CA LEU A 450 -10.55 -12.97 -19.22
C LEU A 450 -10.46 -11.47 -18.98
N VAL A 451 -11.61 -10.79 -19.05
CA VAL A 451 -11.77 -9.44 -18.53
C VAL A 451 -13.15 -9.28 -17.90
N CYS A 452 -13.19 -8.61 -16.75
CA CYS A 452 -14.43 -8.15 -16.15
C CYS A 452 -14.61 -6.67 -16.50
N MET A 453 -15.62 -6.33 -17.28
CA MET A 453 -15.84 -4.96 -17.75
C MET A 453 -17.32 -4.63 -17.90
N ASP A 454 -17.65 -3.35 -17.84
CA ASP A 454 -19.00 -2.83 -17.86
C ASP A 454 -19.45 -2.55 -19.32
N VAL A 455 -20.76 -2.51 -19.59
CA VAL A 455 -21.32 -2.34 -20.96
C VAL A 455 -21.15 -0.93 -21.52
N ASP A 456 -20.72 0.03 -20.69
CA ASP A 456 -20.29 1.37 -21.09
C ASP A 456 -18.77 1.47 -21.27
N GLU A 457 -18.06 0.34 -21.40
CA GLU A 457 -16.63 0.26 -21.64
C GLU A 457 -16.31 -0.45 -22.96
N PHE A 458 -15.39 0.11 -23.74
CA PHE A 458 -14.98 -0.42 -25.05
C PHE A 458 -13.46 -0.51 -25.16
N ILE A 459 -12.95 -1.71 -25.49
CA ILE A 459 -11.51 -1.95 -25.64
C ILE A 459 -11.04 -1.32 -26.95
N ASN A 460 -10.32 -0.20 -26.88
CA ASN A 460 -9.77 0.49 -28.04
C ASN A 460 -8.32 0.05 -28.26
N ILE A 461 -8.14 -0.93 -29.15
CA ILE A 461 -6.82 -1.42 -29.57
C ILE A 461 -6.35 -0.50 -30.69
N LYS A 462 -5.15 0.07 -30.55
CA LYS A 462 -4.58 1.05 -31.49
C LYS A 462 -3.47 0.47 -32.38
N CYS A 463 -2.87 -0.65 -31.96
CA CYS A 463 -1.91 -1.39 -32.77
C CYS A 463 -2.60 -2.25 -33.85
N GLY A 464 -1.81 -2.65 -34.87
CA GLY A 464 -2.24 -3.50 -35.98
C GLY A 464 -3.59 -3.11 -36.60
N GLU A 465 -4.40 -4.12 -36.89
CA GLU A 465 -5.75 -3.99 -37.45
C GLU A 465 -6.83 -3.75 -36.37
N GLY A 466 -6.43 -3.51 -35.12
CA GLY A 466 -7.35 -3.23 -34.01
C GLY A 466 -8.03 -4.46 -33.43
N ARG A 467 -7.39 -5.62 -33.53
CA ARG A 467 -7.90 -6.88 -33.00
C ARG A 467 -7.07 -7.32 -31.79
N LEU A 468 -7.67 -8.15 -30.93
CA LEU A 468 -6.99 -8.72 -29.77
C LEU A 468 -5.75 -9.52 -30.15
N ALA A 469 -5.76 -10.16 -31.33
CA ALA A 469 -4.59 -10.86 -31.85
C ALA A 469 -3.38 -9.90 -32.03
N ASP A 470 -3.61 -8.71 -32.60
CA ASP A 470 -2.56 -7.69 -32.78
C ASP A 470 -2.02 -7.21 -31.43
N LEU A 471 -2.92 -7.03 -30.46
CA LEU A 471 -2.53 -6.64 -29.11
C LEU A 471 -1.67 -7.72 -28.44
N PHE A 472 -2.09 -8.99 -28.52
CA PHE A 472 -1.35 -10.11 -27.93
C PHE A 472 0.02 -10.29 -28.57
N GLU A 473 0.14 -10.10 -29.88
CA GLU A 473 1.42 -10.09 -30.57
C GLU A 473 2.31 -8.93 -30.09
N ALA A 474 1.75 -7.71 -29.99
CA ALA A 474 2.49 -6.52 -29.59
C ALA A 474 3.03 -6.57 -28.14
N VAL A 475 2.32 -7.23 -27.22
CA VAL A 475 2.75 -7.35 -25.81
C VAL A 475 3.57 -8.62 -25.51
N GLY A 476 3.71 -9.52 -26.48
CA GLY A 476 4.48 -10.76 -26.35
C GLY A 476 3.98 -11.66 -25.21
N ASP A 477 4.89 -12.01 -24.29
CA ASP A 477 4.62 -12.96 -23.19
C ASP A 477 3.82 -12.36 -22.02
N ALA A 478 3.30 -11.13 -22.16
CA ALA A 478 2.45 -10.54 -21.15
C ALA A 478 1.23 -11.43 -20.88
N ASN A 479 0.94 -11.64 -19.60
CA ASN A 479 -0.23 -12.41 -19.14
C ASN A 479 -1.23 -11.56 -18.37
N MET A 480 -0.97 -10.26 -18.22
CA MET A 480 -1.90 -9.25 -17.73
C MET A 480 -1.65 -7.94 -18.47
N ILE A 481 -2.72 -7.27 -18.91
CA ILE A 481 -2.68 -6.00 -19.64
C ILE A 481 -3.64 -5.03 -18.97
N SER A 482 -3.10 -3.99 -18.31
CA SER A 482 -3.93 -2.92 -17.74
C SER A 482 -4.38 -1.97 -18.84
N MET A 483 -5.66 -2.04 -19.17
CA MET A 483 -6.31 -1.10 -20.08
C MET A 483 -6.75 0.10 -19.26
N THR A 484 -5.89 1.13 -19.22
CA THR A 484 -6.20 2.38 -18.50
C THR A 484 -7.44 3.01 -19.10
N TRP A 485 -8.36 3.47 -18.24
CA TRP A 485 -9.53 4.19 -18.69
C TRP A 485 -9.13 5.49 -19.40
N ARG A 486 -9.84 5.78 -20.48
CA ARG A 486 -9.99 7.13 -21.01
C ARG A 486 -11.46 7.49 -20.82
N LEU A 487 -11.74 8.44 -19.93
CA LEU A 487 -13.13 8.83 -19.64
C LEU A 487 -13.68 9.68 -20.79
N PHE A 488 -14.79 9.23 -21.38
CA PHE A 488 -15.51 9.97 -22.42
C PHE A 488 -16.68 10.74 -21.81
N GLY A 489 -16.85 11.96 -22.28
CA GLY A 489 -17.94 12.84 -21.90
C GLY A 489 -19.17 12.66 -22.79
N ASN A 490 -20.21 13.41 -22.47
CA ASN A 490 -21.47 13.39 -23.20
C ASN A 490 -21.40 14.11 -24.55
N ASN A 491 -20.28 14.74 -24.92
CA ASN A 491 -20.08 15.47 -26.17
C ASN A 491 -21.19 16.53 -26.44
N ASP A 492 -21.70 17.15 -25.37
CA ASP A 492 -22.87 18.04 -25.37
C ASP A 492 -24.17 17.42 -25.94
N VAL A 493 -24.20 16.11 -26.18
CA VAL A 493 -25.38 15.37 -26.63
C VAL A 493 -26.38 15.34 -25.48
N ARG A 494 -27.52 15.98 -25.72
CA ARG A 494 -28.62 16.09 -24.77
C ARG A 494 -29.52 14.86 -24.86
N ASP A 495 -29.91 14.54 -26.09
CA ASP A 495 -30.99 13.60 -26.37
C ASP A 495 -30.45 12.18 -26.65
N PHE A 496 -31.26 11.16 -26.41
CA PHE A 496 -30.99 9.80 -26.83
C PHE A 496 -31.28 9.65 -28.33
N THR A 497 -30.21 9.66 -29.13
CA THR A 497 -30.24 9.50 -30.59
C THR A 497 -30.63 8.06 -31.00
N GLY A 498 -30.14 7.09 -30.22
CA GLY A 498 -30.15 5.68 -30.57
C GLY A 498 -29.26 5.32 -31.77
N ASP A 499 -28.29 6.16 -32.13
CA ASP A 499 -27.16 5.81 -33.00
C ASP A 499 -26.05 5.14 -32.16
N LEU A 500 -24.92 4.79 -32.79
CA LEU A 500 -23.75 4.20 -32.16
C LEU A 500 -23.13 5.15 -31.14
N VAL A 501 -22.91 4.66 -29.92
CA VAL A 501 -22.13 5.33 -28.86
C VAL A 501 -20.76 5.76 -29.41
N LEU A 502 -20.12 4.90 -30.21
CA LEU A 502 -18.79 5.19 -30.78
C LEU A 502 -18.79 6.35 -31.80
N ARG A 503 -19.95 6.71 -32.35
CA ARG A 503 -20.12 7.85 -33.27
C ARG A 503 -20.47 9.13 -32.53
N ASP A 504 -21.39 9.04 -31.57
CA ASP A 504 -21.92 10.21 -30.86
C ASP A 504 -20.93 10.81 -29.86
N PHE A 505 -20.11 9.99 -29.21
CA PHE A 505 -19.26 10.42 -28.10
C PHE A 505 -17.78 10.37 -28.46
N THR A 506 -17.25 11.46 -29.03
CA THR A 506 -15.83 11.55 -29.44
C THR A 506 -14.96 12.36 -28.49
N ARG A 507 -15.55 13.08 -27.54
CA ARG A 507 -14.79 13.92 -26.60
C ARG A 507 -14.50 13.20 -25.29
N CYS A 508 -13.29 13.37 -24.77
CA CYS A 508 -12.77 12.64 -23.61
C CYS A 508 -11.87 13.51 -22.72
N ALA A 509 -11.39 12.93 -21.62
CA ALA A 509 -10.36 13.53 -20.75
C ALA A 509 -9.04 13.79 -21.52
N PHE A 510 -8.04 14.43 -20.92
CA PHE A 510 -6.66 14.43 -21.44
C PHE A 510 -5.98 13.08 -21.19
N GLU A 511 -4.88 12.77 -21.89
CA GLU A 511 -4.04 11.60 -21.55
C GLU A 511 -3.53 11.72 -20.12
N VAL A 512 -2.99 12.89 -19.78
CA VAL A 512 -2.45 13.16 -18.45
C VAL A 512 -3.53 13.71 -17.52
N THR A 513 -4.48 12.87 -17.11
CA THR A 513 -5.58 13.25 -16.20
C THR A 513 -5.37 12.70 -14.78
N ARG A 514 -4.56 13.41 -13.97
CA ARG A 514 -4.25 12.99 -12.58
C ARG A 514 -5.46 13.04 -11.64
N LYS A 515 -6.44 13.89 -11.95
CA LYS A 515 -7.64 14.16 -11.16
C LYS A 515 -8.86 14.27 -12.10
N PRO A 516 -10.03 13.75 -11.69
CA PRO A 516 -10.27 12.97 -10.48
C PRO A 516 -9.50 11.64 -10.51
N HIS A 517 -9.14 11.10 -9.36
CA HIS A 517 -8.27 9.91 -9.28
C HIS A 517 -8.89 8.66 -9.96
N GLN A 518 -10.22 8.66 -10.12
CA GLN A 518 -10.98 7.67 -10.87
C GLN A 518 -10.65 7.67 -12.37
N ALA A 519 -10.21 8.79 -12.95
CA ALA A 519 -9.92 8.89 -14.39
C ALA A 519 -8.82 7.92 -14.86
N TRP A 520 -7.95 7.50 -13.94
CA TRP A 520 -6.90 6.52 -14.19
C TRP A 520 -7.19 5.15 -13.59
N GLY A 521 -8.44 4.84 -13.23
CA GLY A 521 -8.82 3.44 -13.03
C GLY A 521 -8.54 2.61 -14.29
N PHE A 522 -8.37 1.30 -14.13
CA PHE A 522 -8.23 0.39 -15.27
C PHE A 522 -9.07 -0.86 -15.09
N LYS A 523 -9.36 -1.53 -16.20
CA LYS A 523 -9.69 -2.97 -16.20
C LYS A 523 -8.48 -3.73 -16.73
N THR A 524 -8.32 -4.97 -16.29
CA THR A 524 -7.19 -5.81 -16.70
C THR A 524 -7.70 -6.97 -17.53
N LEU A 525 -7.19 -7.09 -18.75
CA LEU A 525 -7.29 -8.30 -19.56
C LEU A 525 -6.19 -9.25 -19.10
N PHE A 526 -6.51 -10.46 -18.67
CA PHE A 526 -5.53 -11.37 -18.05
C PHE A 526 -5.69 -12.82 -18.50
N ARG A 527 -4.58 -13.56 -18.54
CA ARG A 527 -4.56 -14.99 -18.81
C ARG A 527 -5.16 -15.76 -17.64
N ASN A 528 -6.04 -16.71 -17.94
CA ASN A 528 -6.64 -17.59 -16.94
C ASN A 528 -5.70 -18.75 -16.54
N SER A 529 -4.53 -18.41 -15.99
CA SER A 529 -3.45 -19.35 -15.65
C SER A 529 -3.47 -19.82 -14.19
N GLY A 530 -4.52 -19.51 -13.42
CA GLY A 530 -4.63 -19.94 -12.02
C GLY A 530 -3.71 -19.19 -11.03
N ILE A 531 -2.99 -18.15 -11.47
CA ILE A 531 -2.17 -17.26 -10.62
C ILE A 531 -3.02 -16.58 -9.54
N PHE A 532 -4.26 -16.24 -9.88
CA PHE A 532 -5.20 -15.57 -9.00
C PHE A 532 -6.37 -16.51 -8.66
N LYS A 533 -6.83 -16.44 -7.42
CA LYS A 533 -7.92 -17.29 -6.92
C LYS A 533 -9.31 -16.84 -7.36
N LYS A 534 -9.47 -15.55 -7.70
CA LYS A 534 -10.80 -14.94 -7.86
C LYS A 534 -10.86 -13.93 -8.99
N LEU A 535 -12.02 -13.79 -9.58
CA LEU A 535 -12.34 -12.66 -10.45
C LEU A 535 -12.47 -11.37 -9.62
N GLY A 536 -12.33 -10.22 -10.27
CA GLY A 536 -12.46 -8.94 -9.60
C GLY A 536 -12.80 -7.82 -10.56
N VAL A 537 -13.47 -6.79 -10.02
CA VAL A 537 -14.05 -5.68 -10.80
C VAL A 537 -13.06 -4.96 -11.71
N HIS A 538 -11.80 -4.80 -11.28
CA HIS A 538 -10.76 -4.10 -12.04
C HIS A 538 -9.66 -5.05 -12.56
N ARG A 539 -9.47 -6.17 -11.88
CA ARG A 539 -8.41 -7.15 -12.12
C ARG A 539 -8.69 -8.40 -11.28
N PRO A 540 -8.05 -9.54 -11.58
CA PRO A 540 -8.18 -10.72 -10.74
C PRO A 540 -7.58 -10.48 -9.35
N LYS A 541 -8.13 -11.17 -8.34
CA LYS A 541 -7.80 -11.02 -6.91
C LYS A 541 -7.36 -12.33 -6.28
N GLY A 542 -6.74 -12.22 -5.10
CA GLY A 542 -6.27 -13.38 -4.35
C GLY A 542 -5.07 -14.05 -5.02
N LEU A 543 -4.02 -13.27 -5.30
CA LEU A 543 -2.74 -13.76 -5.79
C LEU A 543 -2.27 -14.97 -4.95
N LYS A 544 -1.94 -16.07 -5.62
CA LYS A 544 -1.15 -17.16 -5.04
C LYS A 544 0.30 -16.70 -5.01
N PRO A 545 0.86 -16.35 -3.84
CA PRO A 545 2.18 -15.72 -3.79
C PRO A 545 3.30 -16.60 -4.35
N GLN A 546 3.13 -17.91 -4.43
CA GLN A 546 4.07 -18.84 -5.07
C GLN A 546 4.28 -18.59 -6.56
N LEU A 547 3.28 -17.99 -7.22
CA LEU A 547 3.26 -17.76 -8.67
C LEU A 547 3.52 -16.29 -9.00
N TRP A 548 4.08 -15.51 -8.07
CA TRP A 548 4.33 -14.08 -8.28
C TRP A 548 5.35 -13.83 -9.39
N GLU A 549 6.33 -14.72 -9.55
CA GLU A 549 7.36 -14.65 -10.59
C GLU A 549 6.82 -15.01 -11.98
N ASP A 550 5.66 -15.67 -12.06
CA ASP A 550 4.99 -15.95 -13.32
C ASP A 550 4.25 -14.73 -13.87
N ILE A 551 4.09 -13.66 -13.10
CA ILE A 551 3.38 -12.46 -13.54
C ILE A 551 4.22 -11.71 -14.58
N ARG A 552 3.61 -11.42 -15.73
CA ARG A 552 4.12 -10.54 -16.78
C ARG A 552 3.04 -9.51 -17.06
N TRP A 553 3.02 -8.45 -16.24
CA TRP A 553 1.96 -7.45 -16.26
C TRP A 553 2.45 -6.17 -16.91
N VAL A 554 1.81 -5.76 -18.00
CA VAL A 554 2.09 -4.51 -18.72
C VAL A 554 0.92 -3.52 -18.65
N ASN A 555 1.21 -2.23 -18.83
CA ASN A 555 0.19 -1.20 -19.02
C ASN A 555 -0.29 -1.13 -20.49
N GLY A 556 -1.18 -0.20 -20.79
CA GLY A 556 -1.74 0.00 -22.14
C GLY A 556 -0.74 0.44 -23.21
N SER A 557 0.51 0.75 -22.82
CA SER A 557 1.63 1.04 -23.73
C SER A 557 2.63 -0.12 -23.83
N GLY A 558 2.34 -1.28 -23.22
CA GLY A 558 3.28 -2.42 -23.20
C GLY A 558 4.44 -2.27 -22.22
N ARG A 559 4.43 -1.27 -21.33
CA ARG A 559 5.48 -1.09 -20.31
C ARG A 559 5.16 -1.90 -19.06
N ASP A 560 6.18 -2.47 -18.44
CA ASP A 560 6.04 -3.26 -17.23
C ASP A 560 5.39 -2.49 -16.08
N MET A 561 4.44 -3.16 -15.42
CA MET A 561 3.82 -2.69 -14.19
C MET A 561 4.70 -3.05 -12.99
N PRO A 562 4.82 -2.14 -12.00
CA PRO A 562 5.73 -2.35 -10.89
C PRO A 562 5.19 -3.41 -9.91
N ARG A 563 6.09 -4.18 -9.30
CA ARG A 563 5.77 -5.39 -8.50
C ARG A 563 4.83 -5.10 -7.33
N GLU A 564 4.93 -3.92 -6.72
CA GLU A 564 4.05 -3.47 -5.64
C GLU A 564 2.57 -3.36 -6.04
N MET A 565 2.28 -3.32 -7.34
CA MET A 565 0.90 -3.28 -7.83
C MET A 565 0.27 -4.67 -7.97
N PHE A 566 1.05 -5.76 -8.02
CA PHE A 566 0.56 -7.12 -8.33
C PHE A 566 -0.60 -7.58 -7.44
N ARG A 567 -0.59 -7.18 -6.16
CA ARG A 567 -1.64 -7.57 -5.22
C ARG A 567 -2.82 -6.64 -5.17
N ASN A 568 -2.63 -5.33 -5.37
CA ASN A 568 -3.58 -4.27 -4.96
C ASN A 568 -3.79 -3.14 -5.98
N GLY A 569 -2.99 -3.04 -7.04
CA GLY A 569 -3.10 -1.97 -8.04
C GLY A 569 -4.45 -2.01 -8.76
N TRP A 570 -5.16 -0.89 -8.83
CA TRP A 570 -6.44 -0.79 -9.56
C TRP A 570 -6.52 0.48 -10.43
N ARG A 571 -5.49 1.32 -10.33
CA ARG A 571 -5.37 2.58 -11.05
C ARG A 571 -3.93 2.85 -11.43
N SER A 572 -3.76 3.57 -12.53
CA SER A 572 -2.48 4.05 -13.02
C SER A 572 -1.98 5.25 -12.18
N SER A 573 -0.71 5.55 -12.37
CA SER A 573 0.02 6.68 -11.78
C SER A 573 0.82 7.38 -12.87
N MET A 574 1.53 8.45 -12.52
CA MET A 574 2.42 9.13 -13.48
C MET A 574 3.47 8.20 -14.09
N SER A 575 3.93 7.19 -13.35
CA SER A 575 4.93 6.24 -13.85
C SER A 575 4.31 5.02 -14.56
N THR A 576 2.99 4.82 -14.49
CA THR A 576 2.35 3.58 -14.95
C THR A 576 1.20 3.77 -15.94
N TYR A 577 0.73 5.00 -16.19
CA TYR A 577 -0.24 5.24 -17.26
C TYR A 577 0.34 4.88 -18.64
N GLY A 578 -0.53 4.50 -19.57
CA GLY A 578 -0.16 4.14 -20.94
C GLY A 578 -1.38 3.87 -21.81
N TYR A 579 -1.34 4.35 -23.04
CA TYR A 579 -2.45 4.34 -24.02
C TYR A 579 -2.01 4.01 -25.45
N ASP A 580 -0.73 3.65 -25.67
CA ASP A 580 -0.13 3.56 -27.01
C ASP A 580 -0.62 2.33 -27.79
N LEU A 581 -0.76 1.17 -27.13
CA LEU A 581 -1.21 -0.08 -27.75
C LEU A 581 -2.71 -0.30 -27.54
N VAL A 582 -3.20 -0.02 -26.33
CA VAL A 582 -4.61 -0.20 -25.95
C VAL A 582 -5.02 0.80 -24.87
N GLN A 583 -6.25 1.29 -24.98
CA GLN A 583 -6.93 2.02 -23.92
C GLN A 583 -8.34 1.46 -23.72
N LEU A 584 -8.95 1.74 -22.56
CA LEU A 584 -10.35 1.40 -22.32
C LEU A 584 -11.20 2.67 -22.39
N ASN A 585 -11.94 2.85 -23.47
CA ASN A 585 -12.86 3.98 -23.60
C ASN A 585 -14.04 3.75 -22.64
N HIS A 586 -14.27 4.67 -21.71
CA HIS A 586 -15.35 4.55 -20.73
C HIS A 586 -16.39 5.66 -20.91
N TYR A 587 -17.55 5.28 -21.46
CA TYR A 587 -18.69 6.13 -21.78
C TYR A 587 -19.67 6.21 -20.61
N ALA A 588 -19.16 6.56 -19.43
CA ALA A 588 -19.90 6.45 -18.18
C ALA A 588 -21.18 7.30 -18.11
N VAL A 589 -21.26 8.40 -18.85
CA VAL A 589 -22.38 9.35 -18.78
C VAL A 589 -23.32 9.27 -19.98
N ARG A 590 -22.83 8.94 -21.18
CA ARG A 590 -23.59 8.95 -22.45
C ARG A 590 -24.36 10.27 -22.62
N SER A 591 -25.53 10.29 -23.26
CA SER A 591 -26.37 11.49 -23.38
C SER A 591 -26.97 11.91 -22.04
N ALA A 592 -27.33 13.20 -21.91
CA ALA A 592 -27.95 13.71 -20.68
C ALA A 592 -29.25 12.95 -20.32
N GLU A 593 -30.08 12.60 -21.31
CA GLU A 593 -31.26 11.77 -21.11
C GLU A 593 -30.93 10.35 -20.62
N SER A 594 -29.94 9.70 -21.22
CA SER A 594 -29.52 8.35 -20.81
C SER A 594 -28.94 8.35 -19.39
N PHE A 595 -28.32 9.45 -18.97
CA PHE A 595 -27.84 9.61 -17.61
C PHE A 595 -28.96 9.67 -16.57
N LEU A 596 -30.13 10.24 -16.90
CA LEU A 596 -31.30 10.20 -16.01
C LEU A 596 -31.71 8.76 -15.73
N VAL A 597 -31.79 7.92 -16.76
CA VAL A 597 -32.08 6.49 -16.61
C VAL A 597 -31.00 5.79 -15.79
N LYS A 598 -29.72 6.13 -16.00
CA LYS A 598 -28.61 5.60 -15.20
C LYS A 598 -28.74 5.95 -13.71
N ARG A 599 -29.12 7.20 -13.40
CA ARG A 599 -29.34 7.64 -12.02
C ARG A 599 -30.52 6.90 -11.38
N ASP A 600 -31.64 6.75 -12.09
CA ASP A 600 -32.84 6.11 -11.58
C ASP A 600 -32.63 4.63 -11.22
N ARG A 601 -31.86 3.87 -12.02
CA ARG A 601 -31.61 2.44 -11.75
C ARG A 601 -30.65 2.16 -10.58
N GLY A 602 -29.83 3.14 -10.18
CA GLY A 602 -28.83 3.04 -9.11
C GLY A 602 -27.52 2.31 -9.47
N ARG A 603 -26.57 2.23 -8.52
CA ARG A 603 -25.25 1.56 -8.67
C ARG A 603 -25.28 0.09 -8.27
N VAL A 604 -24.47 -0.74 -8.93
CA VAL A 604 -24.30 -2.17 -8.61
C VAL A 604 -23.30 -2.42 -7.47
N ASN A 605 -22.31 -1.53 -7.25
CA ASN A 605 -21.25 -1.68 -6.23
C ASN A 605 -21.37 -0.78 -4.99
N HIS A 606 -22.01 0.37 -5.13
CA HIS A 606 -22.13 1.38 -4.08
C HIS A 606 -23.58 1.84 -4.01
N VAL A 607 -24.47 0.90 -3.67
CA VAL A 607 -25.92 1.11 -3.59
C VAL A 607 -26.31 2.28 -2.68
N ASP A 608 -25.47 2.62 -1.70
CA ASP A 608 -25.72 3.70 -0.73
C ASP A 608 -25.26 5.10 -1.20
N ARG A 609 -24.76 5.26 -2.44
CA ARG A 609 -24.24 6.53 -2.96
C ARG A 609 -25.07 7.06 -4.11
N ASP A 610 -25.58 8.29 -3.99
CA ASP A 610 -26.28 8.98 -5.08
C ASP A 610 -25.39 9.11 -6.33
N GLN A 611 -26.00 9.04 -7.52
CA GLN A 611 -25.35 9.34 -8.81
C GLN A 611 -25.85 10.70 -9.32
N GLY A 612 -25.78 11.70 -8.46
CA GLY A 612 -26.16 13.06 -8.79
C GLY A 612 -25.06 13.83 -9.54
N LEU A 613 -25.12 15.15 -9.45
CA LEU A 613 -24.24 16.08 -10.19
C LEU A 613 -22.74 15.84 -9.92
N SER A 614 -22.36 15.41 -8.71
CA SER A 614 -20.96 15.11 -8.38
C SER A 614 -20.43 13.89 -9.13
N TYR A 615 -21.27 12.90 -9.45
CA TYR A 615 -20.88 11.79 -10.31
C TYR A 615 -20.76 12.25 -11.78
N TRP A 616 -21.77 12.96 -12.30
CA TRP A 616 -21.72 13.53 -13.65
C TRP A 616 -20.46 14.37 -13.85
N PHE A 617 -20.19 15.32 -12.95
CA PHE A 617 -19.02 16.18 -13.00
C PHE A 617 -17.70 15.39 -13.00
N ARG A 618 -17.56 14.34 -12.20
CA ARG A 618 -16.30 13.54 -12.21
C ARG A 618 -16.12 12.74 -13.50
N MET A 619 -17.21 12.23 -14.07
CA MET A 619 -17.14 11.27 -15.17
C MET A 619 -17.29 11.91 -16.56
N ASN A 620 -17.95 13.06 -16.66
CA ASN A 620 -18.19 13.76 -17.93
C ASN A 620 -16.97 14.60 -18.36
N ASN A 621 -16.10 14.03 -19.18
CA ASN A 621 -14.86 14.68 -19.61
C ASN A 621 -14.89 14.98 -21.12
N ASN A 622 -14.81 16.25 -21.53
CA ASN A 622 -14.90 16.67 -22.93
C ASN A 622 -13.70 17.50 -23.42
N ALA A 623 -12.53 17.34 -22.79
CA ALA A 623 -11.34 18.14 -23.07
C ALA A 623 -10.83 17.95 -24.52
N GLU A 624 -10.46 16.71 -24.88
CA GLU A 624 -9.87 16.38 -26.19
C GLU A 624 -10.82 15.56 -27.04
N GLU A 625 -10.58 15.54 -28.34
CA GLU A 625 -11.28 14.68 -29.28
C GLU A 625 -10.44 13.44 -29.57
N GLU A 626 -11.05 12.25 -29.48
CA GLU A 626 -10.39 10.97 -29.64
C GLU A 626 -11.22 10.04 -30.52
N ARG A 627 -10.72 9.75 -31.73
CA ARG A 627 -11.45 9.04 -32.79
C ARG A 627 -10.83 7.71 -33.22
N SER A 628 -9.73 7.26 -32.63
CA SER A 628 -9.01 6.06 -33.08
C SER A 628 -9.90 4.80 -33.10
N ILE A 629 -10.85 4.68 -32.18
CA ILE A 629 -11.81 3.56 -32.15
C ILE A 629 -12.73 3.53 -33.38
N GLN A 630 -12.98 4.68 -34.02
CA GLN A 630 -13.91 4.80 -35.14
C GLN A 630 -13.44 4.05 -36.40
N ARG A 631 -12.16 3.66 -36.47
CA ARG A 631 -11.65 2.78 -37.52
C ARG A 631 -12.40 1.45 -37.59
N MET A 632 -12.99 1.00 -36.47
CA MET A 632 -13.75 -0.24 -36.37
C MET A 632 -15.22 -0.10 -36.75
N ILE A 633 -15.74 1.13 -36.96
CA ILE A 633 -17.16 1.37 -37.27
C ILE A 633 -17.63 0.56 -38.48
N PRO A 634 -16.93 0.51 -39.63
CA PRO A 634 -17.40 -0.26 -40.77
C PRO A 634 -17.60 -1.76 -40.46
N ALA A 635 -16.68 -2.36 -39.70
CA ALA A 635 -16.79 -3.77 -39.32
C ALA A 635 -17.85 -3.99 -38.23
N LEU A 636 -18.00 -3.05 -37.29
CA LEU A 636 -19.08 -3.03 -36.31
C LEU A 636 -20.45 -2.95 -37.00
N GLU A 637 -20.64 -2.05 -37.96
CA GLU A 637 -21.90 -1.91 -38.70
C GLU A 637 -22.25 -3.18 -39.48
N ALA A 638 -21.25 -3.83 -40.08
CA ALA A 638 -21.46 -5.11 -40.75
C ALA A 638 -21.92 -6.21 -39.77
N GLU A 639 -21.32 -6.30 -38.58
CA GLU A 639 -21.74 -7.26 -37.55
C GLU A 639 -23.11 -6.91 -36.96
N MET A 640 -23.39 -5.62 -36.75
CA MET A 640 -24.71 -5.13 -36.33
C MET A 640 -25.78 -5.50 -37.35
N ALA A 641 -25.53 -5.27 -38.64
CA ALA A 641 -26.43 -5.65 -39.72
C ALA A 641 -26.67 -7.17 -39.75
N ARG A 642 -25.62 -7.97 -39.51
CA ARG A 642 -25.75 -9.43 -39.41
C ARG A 642 -26.63 -9.86 -38.23
N LEU A 643 -26.50 -9.23 -37.06
CA LEU A 643 -27.32 -9.51 -35.89
C LEU A 643 -28.78 -9.06 -36.10
N LEU A 644 -28.99 -7.87 -36.66
CA LEU A 644 -30.31 -7.28 -36.90
C LEU A 644 -31.04 -7.89 -38.12
N ALA A 645 -30.37 -8.70 -38.94
CA ALA A 645 -31.02 -9.50 -39.98
C ALA A 645 -31.94 -10.58 -39.39
N ASP A 646 -31.71 -10.99 -38.14
CA ASP A 646 -32.64 -11.84 -37.39
C ASP A 646 -33.81 -10.99 -36.86
N PRO A 647 -35.05 -11.27 -37.27
CA PRO A 647 -36.21 -10.44 -36.91
C PRO A 647 -36.50 -10.44 -35.40
N ASP A 648 -36.17 -11.52 -34.68
CA ASP A 648 -36.38 -11.58 -33.22
C ASP A 648 -35.39 -10.66 -32.51
N ILE A 649 -34.13 -10.64 -32.97
CA ILE A 649 -33.09 -9.76 -32.43
C ILE A 649 -33.45 -8.29 -32.71
N ALA A 650 -33.87 -7.99 -33.94
CA ALA A 650 -34.30 -6.64 -34.30
C ALA A 650 -35.50 -6.15 -33.47
N ALA A 651 -36.51 -7.02 -33.29
CA ALA A 651 -37.68 -6.70 -32.48
C ALA A 651 -37.33 -6.48 -31.00
N ALA A 652 -36.49 -7.34 -30.41
CA ALA A 652 -36.04 -7.18 -29.04
C ALA A 652 -35.23 -5.89 -28.85
N HIS A 653 -34.35 -5.56 -29.80
CA HIS A 653 -33.56 -4.33 -29.75
C HIS A 653 -34.43 -3.08 -29.80
N GLU A 654 -35.39 -3.01 -30.73
CA GLU A 654 -36.30 -1.86 -30.80
C GLU A 654 -37.23 -1.80 -29.59
N PHE A 655 -37.64 -2.94 -29.02
CA PHE A 655 -38.39 -2.98 -27.77
C PHE A 655 -37.61 -2.28 -26.64
N SER A 656 -36.35 -2.63 -26.44
CA SER A 656 -35.52 -2.00 -25.41
C SER A 656 -35.26 -0.53 -25.69
N ARG A 657 -35.01 -0.13 -26.95
CA ARG A 657 -34.88 1.29 -27.32
C ARG A 657 -36.15 2.08 -27.01
N ARG A 658 -37.32 1.54 -27.35
CA ARG A 658 -38.61 2.15 -27.02
C ARG A 658 -38.80 2.27 -25.51
N LYS A 659 -38.52 1.21 -24.74
CA LYS A 659 -38.61 1.24 -23.27
C LYS A 659 -37.70 2.28 -22.63
N HIS A 660 -36.50 2.46 -23.18
CA HIS A 660 -35.58 3.49 -22.73
C HIS A 660 -36.12 4.90 -23.01
N ARG A 661 -36.67 5.15 -24.20
CA ARG A 661 -37.36 6.42 -24.52
C ARG A 661 -38.56 6.68 -23.61
N GLU A 662 -39.42 5.68 -23.42
CA GLU A 662 -40.57 5.77 -22.51
C GLU A 662 -40.12 6.14 -21.09
N LYS A 663 -39.03 5.53 -20.61
CA LYS A 663 -38.47 5.83 -19.29
C LYS A 663 -37.89 7.24 -19.21
N ILE A 664 -37.22 7.72 -20.26
CA ILE A 664 -36.73 9.11 -20.33
C ILE A 664 -37.90 10.08 -20.21
N GLU A 665 -38.98 9.87 -20.97
CA GLU A 665 -40.16 10.73 -20.92
C GLU A 665 -40.83 10.69 -19.55
N GLU A 666 -41.00 9.49 -18.95
CA GLU A 666 -41.49 9.32 -17.58
C GLU A 666 -40.64 10.13 -16.59
N LEU A 667 -39.31 9.99 -16.64
CA LEU A 667 -38.42 10.68 -15.71
C LEU A 667 -38.49 12.21 -15.88
N LYS A 668 -38.64 12.73 -17.09
CA LYS A 668 -38.80 14.17 -17.32
C LYS A 668 -40.13 14.73 -16.81
N THR A 669 -41.13 13.90 -16.52
CA THR A 669 -42.35 14.37 -15.82
C THR A 669 -42.12 14.64 -14.33
N ARG A 670 -41.05 14.09 -13.75
CA ARG A 670 -40.68 14.30 -12.35
C ARG A 670 -39.85 15.57 -12.22
N GLY A 671 -40.31 16.51 -11.38
CA GLY A 671 -39.68 17.82 -11.23
C GLY A 671 -38.18 17.76 -10.86
N ASP A 672 -37.78 16.83 -9.99
CA ASP A 672 -36.39 16.62 -9.58
C ASP A 672 -35.47 16.16 -10.72
N MET A 673 -35.98 15.31 -11.61
CA MET A 673 -35.23 14.79 -12.74
C MET A 673 -35.21 15.76 -13.92
N LEU A 674 -36.30 16.52 -14.12
CA LEU A 674 -36.34 17.60 -15.09
C LEU A 674 -35.38 18.74 -14.73
N GLU A 675 -35.35 19.15 -13.46
CA GLU A 675 -34.38 20.13 -12.96
C GLU A 675 -32.94 19.64 -13.17
N MET A 676 -32.67 18.37 -12.85
CA MET A 676 -31.38 17.76 -13.13
C MET A 676 -31.05 17.83 -14.62
N PHE A 677 -31.96 17.44 -15.51
CA PHE A 677 -31.73 17.52 -16.96
C PHE A 677 -31.36 18.93 -17.41
N HIS A 678 -32.03 19.96 -16.90
CA HIS A 678 -31.68 21.36 -17.16
C HIS A 678 -30.29 21.73 -16.65
N GLN A 679 -29.90 21.26 -15.46
CA GLN A 679 -28.56 21.48 -14.92
C GLN A 679 -27.49 20.78 -15.77
N LEU A 680 -27.70 19.50 -16.12
CA LEU A 680 -26.77 18.68 -16.92
C LEU A 680 -26.53 19.28 -18.31
N THR A 681 -27.57 19.86 -18.90
CA THR A 681 -27.53 20.48 -20.24
C THR A 681 -27.26 21.99 -20.20
N GLY A 682 -27.13 22.58 -19.01
CA GLY A 682 -26.87 24.00 -18.83
C GLY A 682 -25.42 24.40 -19.11
N ASP A 683 -25.23 25.68 -19.42
CA ASP A 683 -23.93 26.23 -19.84
C ASP A 683 -22.80 25.98 -18.85
N LYS A 684 -23.09 26.06 -17.55
CA LYS A 684 -22.11 25.84 -16.48
C LYS A 684 -21.49 24.44 -16.58
N LEU A 685 -22.29 23.37 -16.49
CA LEU A 685 -21.74 22.01 -16.51
C LEU A 685 -21.14 21.64 -17.86
N ARG A 686 -21.68 22.18 -18.96
CA ARG A 686 -21.10 22.04 -20.29
C ARG A 686 -19.68 22.58 -20.35
N LYS A 687 -19.45 23.81 -19.88
CA LYS A 687 -18.10 24.42 -19.84
C LYS A 687 -17.18 23.68 -18.86
N LEU A 688 -17.67 23.39 -17.65
CA LEU A 688 -16.88 22.70 -16.63
C LEU A 688 -16.37 21.33 -17.08
N SER A 689 -17.12 20.58 -17.89
CA SER A 689 -16.69 19.28 -18.44
C SER A 689 -15.43 19.34 -19.32
N ARG A 690 -15.06 20.54 -19.81
CA ARG A 690 -13.84 20.82 -20.58
C ARG A 690 -12.70 21.35 -19.71
N MET A 691 -12.99 21.76 -18.48
CA MET A 691 -12.08 22.50 -17.60
C MET A 691 -11.48 21.63 -16.48
N HIS A 692 -11.64 20.31 -16.53
CA HIS A 692 -11.20 19.42 -15.43
C HIS A 692 -9.71 19.52 -15.09
N ALA A 693 -8.86 19.86 -16.08
CA ALA A 693 -7.44 20.06 -15.85
C ALA A 693 -7.10 21.25 -14.94
N HIS A 694 -8.05 22.15 -14.68
CA HIS A 694 -7.88 23.33 -13.83
C HIS A 694 -8.34 23.11 -12.39
N PHE A 695 -8.80 21.91 -12.03
CA PHE A 695 -9.40 21.66 -10.73
C PHE A 695 -8.56 20.75 -9.82
N GLY A 696 -8.39 21.21 -8.57
CA GLY A 696 -7.79 20.42 -7.51
C GLY A 696 -8.65 19.23 -7.06
N ALA A 697 -8.00 18.27 -6.40
CA ALA A 697 -8.66 17.03 -5.95
C ALA A 697 -9.90 17.28 -5.08
N ASN A 698 -9.87 18.32 -4.25
CA ASN A 698 -10.97 18.65 -3.34
C ASN A 698 -12.21 19.13 -4.07
N VAL A 699 -12.07 19.78 -5.24
CA VAL A 699 -13.22 20.20 -6.06
C VAL A 699 -14.00 18.97 -6.53
N PHE A 700 -13.31 17.94 -7.01
CA PHE A 700 -13.96 16.68 -7.40
C PHE A 700 -14.59 15.92 -6.22
N LEU A 701 -14.07 16.10 -5.00
CA LEU A 701 -14.64 15.49 -3.79
C LEU A 701 -15.89 16.23 -3.30
N SER A 702 -15.94 17.55 -3.45
CA SER A 702 -17.09 18.39 -3.05
C SER A 702 -18.15 18.53 -4.14
N GLY A 703 -17.81 18.25 -5.39
CA GLY A 703 -18.72 18.36 -6.54
C GLY A 703 -18.74 19.75 -7.17
N PRO A 704 -19.51 19.93 -8.27
CA PRO A 704 -19.46 21.16 -9.08
C PRO A 704 -20.06 22.39 -8.40
N GLY A 705 -20.84 22.22 -7.32
CA GLY A 705 -21.49 23.32 -6.59
C GLY A 705 -20.52 24.28 -5.91
N VAL A 706 -19.29 23.85 -5.61
CA VAL A 706 -18.27 24.71 -4.99
C VAL A 706 -17.54 25.61 -5.99
N ILE A 707 -17.82 25.48 -7.29
CA ILE A 707 -17.17 26.25 -8.35
C ILE A 707 -18.03 27.50 -8.63
N PRO A 708 -17.52 28.72 -8.38
CA PRO A 708 -18.24 29.95 -8.69
C PRO A 708 -18.53 30.09 -10.18
N ASP A 709 -19.62 30.77 -10.54
CA ASP A 709 -20.04 30.93 -11.95
C ASP A 709 -18.99 31.67 -12.78
N GLY A 710 -18.34 32.70 -12.21
CA GLY A 710 -17.25 33.42 -12.89
C GLY A 710 -16.01 32.56 -13.20
N ILE A 711 -15.85 31.38 -12.59
CA ILE A 711 -14.82 30.41 -13.01
C ILE A 711 -15.29 29.63 -14.24
N ALA A 712 -16.57 29.22 -14.28
CA ALA A 712 -17.15 28.53 -15.43
C ALA A 712 -17.24 29.43 -16.67
N GLU A 713 -17.19 30.75 -16.51
CA GLU A 713 -17.16 31.71 -17.61
C GLU A 713 -15.80 31.84 -18.30
N LYS A 714 -14.71 31.35 -17.69
CA LYS A 714 -13.36 31.42 -18.27
C LYS A 714 -13.17 30.44 -19.41
N ASP A 715 -12.21 30.78 -20.29
CA ASP A 715 -11.78 29.90 -21.37
C ASP A 715 -11.02 28.67 -20.84
N PRO A 716 -11.31 27.44 -21.30
CA PRO A 716 -10.53 26.24 -20.96
C PRO A 716 -9.04 26.32 -21.30
N ASP A 717 -8.61 27.20 -22.21
CA ASP A 717 -7.19 27.33 -22.58
C ASP A 717 -6.41 28.31 -21.69
N SER A 718 -7.01 28.79 -20.59
CA SER A 718 -6.38 29.77 -19.70
C SER A 718 -5.58 29.15 -18.54
N ASP A 719 -4.46 29.79 -18.14
CA ASP A 719 -3.50 29.29 -17.14
C ASP A 719 -4.00 29.29 -15.66
N PHE A 720 -5.30 29.37 -15.42
CA PHE A 720 -5.80 29.39 -14.05
C PHE A 720 -5.87 28.00 -13.43
N TRP A 721 -5.89 27.98 -12.09
CA TRP A 721 -6.09 26.78 -11.30
C TRP A 721 -7.01 27.09 -10.12
N PHE A 722 -7.96 26.20 -9.84
CA PHE A 722 -8.95 26.37 -8.77
C PHE A 722 -9.02 25.14 -7.87
N THR A 723 -8.98 25.37 -6.55
CA THR A 723 -9.19 24.33 -5.55
C THR A 723 -9.86 24.90 -4.30
N VAL A 724 -10.47 24.01 -3.51
CA VAL A 724 -11.08 24.34 -2.22
C VAL A 724 -10.36 23.63 -1.07
N ALA A 725 -10.59 24.09 0.17
CA ALA A 725 -10.14 23.38 1.37
C ALA A 725 -10.75 21.97 1.44
N ARG A 726 -10.11 21.06 2.18
CA ARG A 726 -10.60 19.69 2.32
C ARG A 726 -11.87 19.68 3.19
N GLY A 727 -13.03 19.50 2.57
CA GLY A 727 -14.33 19.35 3.24
C GLY A 727 -14.83 17.90 3.28
N GLU A 728 -16.09 17.71 3.72
CA GLU A 728 -16.78 16.43 3.60
C GLU A 728 -16.92 16.01 2.13
N THR A 729 -16.81 14.71 1.86
CA THR A 729 -16.89 14.18 0.49
C THR A 729 -18.35 14.00 0.09
N THR A 730 -18.78 14.72 -0.95
CA THR A 730 -20.10 14.54 -1.56
C THR A 730 -20.05 13.30 -2.47
N HIS A 731 -20.80 12.25 -2.12
CA HIS A 731 -20.65 10.92 -2.73
C HIS A 731 -21.36 10.74 -4.07
#